data_AF-A0A8J6WNI3-F1
#
_entry.id   AF-A0A8J6WNI3-F1
#
_cell.length_a   1.000
_cell.length_b   1.000
_cell.length_c   1.000
_cell.angle_alpha   90.00
_cell.angle_beta   90.00
_cell.angle_gamma   90.00
#
_symmetry.space_group_name_H-M   'P 1'
#
loop_
_entity.id
_entity.type
_entity.pdbx_description
1 polymer ?
#
loop_
_entity_poly.entity_id
_entity_poly.type
_entity_poly.pdbx_seq_one_letter_code
_entity_poly.pdbx_strand_id
1 'polypeptide(L)'
;MTKIVEILLRAFLRRYPVPTRLSFFSYLGRYAWLKDVLEELRPELFPSQQTFVEVAVPEGHSESLDPRILGILEQAEIRGRLGYYKVEAYLGPRGNGHLFEAIEVTSKRSVVIKEFLLLASDFSHAEVLQRQNSFKRLAGIQLADGRVQDFRAIQPLEAIADTESYERCFLVTDTRDLAPTLRQYLQLCGILPSHQVREILSQILQTLDFLHNQKFSFPAGAVQKGLIHGNLSLDSILWIEQSTSGFVYLCDLLLWEQCFDAAIPPGRSTQATNEAIQKDLKAVGQIGMQLLQGGQPDGSVVIEPALREILQALQSDKFASAEVARCELLQLISRSPTAIAPVADIPAQTTPSSRFSPLLLIPLLGLMAGSFLLLPRLRPTEARLSPSPQLSTCCLSEVSAVPTGEYIYTSLRNGTWWSLLQQHNLLQGDQHFTDVLSAAQPNLRLQYLPANSFAAAVQQVRSGAADFAILPPVNELPADLLSQEIAYDGLAVVVSFSYTERQQGLPTTLKGKLSLDQVRQLFSDPPHDWTTFGGPNLQVQRYAPQNPEAIALFEQQVLKQSSQSLTDVQQLPPMELLRQVIRDFEVDGLGSVGFIPLSEIWGQCSVYPLALSQARKAAVQPLVLSDRQEITPETDLCNRKGAYAPDPVKFQTSEYPLSYPILVIYPRDNRRSAPGKKFVELMRTLEGQRLLKTAGLVPLSGNLASPQTPAPPPSL
;
A
#
# COMPACT_ATOMS: atom_id res chain seq x y z
N MET A 1 21.17 41.31 -19.31
CA MET A 1 21.21 40.04 -18.54
C MET A 1 19.89 39.27 -18.59
N THR A 2 18.74 39.94 -18.54
CA THR A 2 17.39 39.33 -18.58
C THR A 2 17.18 38.30 -19.70
N LYS A 3 17.59 38.58 -20.95
CA LYS A 3 17.49 37.61 -22.06
C LYS A 3 18.33 36.34 -21.87
N ILE A 4 19.48 36.42 -21.19
CA ILE A 4 20.32 35.23 -20.92
C ILE A 4 19.65 34.38 -19.83
N VAL A 5 19.10 35.02 -18.81
CA VAL A 5 18.35 34.35 -17.74
C VAL A 5 17.10 33.67 -18.29
N GLU A 6 16.37 34.33 -19.18
CA GLU A 6 15.20 33.76 -19.86
C GLU A 6 15.56 32.50 -20.66
N ILE A 7 16.62 32.53 -21.48
CA ILE A 7 17.08 31.37 -22.26
C ILE A 7 17.47 30.21 -21.34
N LEU A 8 18.21 30.49 -20.25
CA LEU A 8 18.62 29.47 -19.30
C LEU A 8 17.44 28.87 -18.55
N LEU A 9 16.48 29.68 -18.09
CA LEU A 9 15.27 29.22 -17.42
C LEU A 9 14.35 28.44 -18.34
N ARG A 10 14.17 28.89 -19.58
CA ARG A 10 13.42 28.16 -20.61
C ARG A 10 14.04 26.79 -20.86
N ALA A 11 15.36 26.72 -21.05
CA ALA A 11 16.09 25.48 -21.27
C ALA A 11 16.07 24.56 -20.05
N PHE A 12 16.19 25.11 -18.85
CA PHE A 12 16.15 24.38 -17.58
C PHE A 12 14.76 23.80 -17.30
N LEU A 13 13.71 24.64 -17.33
CA LEU A 13 12.35 24.24 -16.97
C LEU A 13 11.70 23.29 -17.98
N ARG A 14 12.04 23.40 -19.27
CA ARG A 14 11.54 22.46 -20.30
C ARG A 14 12.05 21.02 -20.13
N ARG A 15 13.17 20.80 -19.44
CA ARG A 15 13.73 19.46 -19.21
C ARG A 15 12.94 18.63 -18.19
N TYR A 16 12.03 19.25 -17.44
CA TYR A 16 11.25 18.59 -16.39
C TYR A 16 9.78 18.36 -16.82
N PRO A 17 9.13 17.27 -16.35
CA PRO A 17 7.70 17.03 -16.56
C PRO A 17 6.84 18.09 -15.85
N VAL A 18 5.59 18.27 -16.30
CA VAL A 18 4.71 19.39 -15.90
C VAL A 18 4.58 19.56 -14.38
N PRO A 19 4.37 18.51 -13.56
CA PRO A 19 4.23 18.69 -12.11
C PRO A 19 5.51 19.23 -11.45
N THR A 20 6.67 18.69 -11.84
CA THR A 20 7.98 19.13 -11.35
C THR A 20 8.32 20.53 -11.87
N ARG A 21 7.95 20.84 -13.12
CA ARG A 21 8.10 22.16 -13.72
C ARG A 21 7.29 23.21 -12.97
N LEU A 22 6.06 22.89 -12.56
CA LEU A 22 5.18 23.78 -11.79
C LEU A 22 5.74 24.06 -10.38
N SER A 23 6.30 23.04 -9.74
CA SER A 23 6.98 23.18 -8.44
C SER A 23 8.22 24.08 -8.54
N PHE A 24 9.08 23.87 -9.53
CA PHE A 24 10.23 24.73 -9.76
C PHE A 24 9.83 26.15 -10.17
N PHE A 25 8.82 26.31 -11.01
CA PHE A 25 8.28 27.61 -11.39
C PHE A 25 7.74 28.38 -10.16
N SER A 26 7.02 27.70 -9.27
CA SER A 26 6.50 28.28 -8.01
C SER A 26 7.62 28.63 -7.03
N TYR A 27 8.65 27.79 -6.94
CA TYR A 27 9.83 28.05 -6.12
C TYR A 27 10.64 29.25 -6.63
N LEU A 28 10.89 29.32 -7.94
CA LEU A 28 11.61 30.43 -8.57
C LEU A 28 10.80 31.74 -8.50
N GLY A 29 9.46 31.65 -8.49
CA GLY A 29 8.57 32.80 -8.31
C GLY A 29 8.68 33.48 -6.93
N ARG A 30 9.36 32.88 -5.96
CA ARG A 30 9.65 33.50 -4.65
C ARG A 30 10.74 34.58 -4.72
N TYR A 31 11.55 34.59 -5.77
CA TYR A 31 12.59 35.58 -5.97
C TYR A 31 12.03 36.76 -6.76
N ALA A 32 11.93 37.93 -6.11
CA ALA A 32 11.28 39.11 -6.67
C ALA A 32 11.84 39.52 -8.05
N TRP A 33 13.14 39.37 -8.28
CA TRP A 33 13.80 39.73 -9.55
C TRP A 33 13.56 38.75 -10.71
N LEU A 34 13.00 37.56 -10.44
CA LEU A 34 12.66 36.55 -11.46
C LEU A 34 11.19 36.59 -11.86
N LYS A 35 10.36 37.31 -11.13
CA LYS A 35 8.90 37.29 -11.29
C LYS A 35 8.48 37.67 -12.72
N ASP A 36 8.99 38.78 -13.24
CA ASP A 36 8.61 39.29 -14.56
C ASP A 36 9.05 38.33 -15.69
N VAL A 37 10.24 37.73 -15.58
CA VAL A 37 10.76 36.75 -16.54
C VAL A 37 9.95 35.45 -16.50
N LEU A 38 9.53 35.01 -15.31
CA LEU A 38 8.71 33.80 -15.16
C LEU A 38 7.29 34.01 -15.68
N GLU A 39 6.68 35.17 -15.46
CA GLU A 39 5.36 35.50 -16.02
C GLU A 39 5.38 35.52 -17.55
N GLU A 40 6.44 36.05 -18.17
CA GLU A 40 6.63 36.04 -19.63
C GLU A 40 6.78 34.61 -20.18
N LEU A 41 7.47 33.73 -19.44
CA LEU A 41 7.66 32.32 -19.82
C LEU A 41 6.46 31.42 -19.49
N ARG A 42 5.52 31.85 -18.63
CA ARG A 42 4.39 31.05 -18.15
C ARG A 42 3.55 30.43 -19.29
N PRO A 43 3.04 31.18 -20.27
CA PRO A 43 2.22 30.61 -21.35
C PRO A 43 2.98 29.63 -22.23
N GLU A 44 4.31 29.75 -22.31
CA GLU A 44 5.17 28.86 -23.09
C GLU A 44 5.54 27.58 -22.31
N LEU A 45 5.72 27.68 -20.99
CA LEU A 45 6.07 26.56 -20.11
C LEU A 45 4.86 25.73 -19.69
N PHE A 46 3.70 26.38 -19.62
CA PHE A 46 2.39 25.82 -19.31
C PHE A 46 1.41 26.34 -20.34
N PRO A 47 1.44 25.81 -21.58
CA PRO A 47 0.38 26.10 -22.52
C PRO A 47 -0.94 25.79 -21.82
N SER A 48 -1.83 26.79 -21.75
CA SER A 48 -3.22 26.58 -21.33
C SER A 48 -3.70 25.36 -22.09
N GLN A 49 -4.11 24.31 -21.36
CA GLN A 49 -4.57 23.06 -21.96
C GLN A 49 -5.42 23.44 -23.16
N GLN A 50 -4.89 23.18 -24.37
CA GLN A 50 -5.75 22.95 -25.49
C GLN A 50 -6.77 21.97 -24.95
N THR A 51 -8.03 22.39 -25.01
CA THR A 51 -9.22 21.58 -24.93
C THR A 51 -8.80 20.15 -25.15
N PHE A 52 -8.85 19.34 -24.08
CA PHE A 52 -8.51 17.92 -24.17
C PHE A 52 -9.08 17.45 -25.50
N VAL A 53 -8.19 17.01 -26.38
CA VAL A 53 -8.61 16.22 -27.52
C VAL A 53 -9.32 15.06 -26.85
N GLU A 54 -10.64 15.20 -26.87
CA GLU A 54 -11.64 14.17 -26.88
C GLU A 54 -10.94 12.87 -27.22
N VAL A 55 -10.61 12.10 -26.16
CA VAL A 55 -10.27 10.69 -26.34
C VAL A 55 -11.50 10.16 -27.03
N ALA A 56 -11.33 9.85 -28.32
CA ALA A 56 -12.39 9.43 -29.20
C ALA A 56 -13.31 8.50 -28.43
N VAL A 57 -14.49 9.02 -28.12
CA VAL A 57 -15.69 8.22 -27.93
C VAL A 57 -15.64 7.22 -29.09
N PRO A 58 -15.66 5.90 -28.84
CA PRO A 58 -15.80 4.96 -29.93
C PRO A 58 -17.04 5.42 -30.72
N GLU A 59 -16.87 5.81 -31.98
CA GLU A 59 -17.95 6.26 -32.84
C GLU A 59 -19.06 5.21 -32.79
N GLY A 60 -20.09 5.55 -32.03
CA GLY A 60 -21.12 4.64 -31.56
C GLY A 60 -22.21 5.47 -30.91
N HIS A 61 -22.94 6.19 -31.77
CA HIS A 61 -24.17 6.93 -31.49
C HIS A 61 -24.01 8.14 -30.55
N SER A 62 -23.71 9.30 -31.14
CA SER A 62 -24.06 10.62 -30.59
C SER A 62 -25.59 10.76 -30.54
N GLU A 63 -26.22 10.17 -29.53
CA GLU A 63 -27.49 10.67 -29.03
C GLU A 63 -27.21 11.99 -28.30
N SER A 64 -27.91 13.06 -28.67
CA SER A 64 -27.90 14.30 -27.89
C SER A 64 -28.28 13.98 -26.44
N LEU A 65 -27.36 14.15 -25.49
CA LEU A 65 -27.61 13.95 -24.07
C LEU A 65 -28.88 14.71 -23.66
N ASP A 66 -29.83 13.99 -23.04
CA ASP A 66 -31.11 14.57 -22.62
C ASP A 66 -30.84 15.75 -21.66
N PRO A 67 -31.33 16.98 -21.95
CA PRO A 67 -31.12 18.13 -21.08
C PRO A 67 -31.64 17.90 -19.65
N ARG A 68 -32.55 16.94 -19.44
CA ARG A 68 -33.00 16.53 -18.11
C ARG A 68 -31.87 15.90 -17.28
N ILE A 69 -30.92 15.19 -17.88
CA ILE A 69 -29.78 14.58 -17.17
C ILE A 69 -28.78 15.66 -16.74
N LEU A 70 -28.51 16.63 -17.62
CA LEU A 70 -27.55 17.71 -17.31
C LEU A 70 -28.11 18.77 -16.36
N GLY A 71 -29.43 18.85 -16.19
CA GLY A 71 -30.08 19.82 -15.28
C GLY A 71 -29.62 19.74 -13.82
N ILE A 72 -29.04 18.61 -13.38
CA ILE A 72 -28.45 18.48 -12.03
C ILE A 72 -27.19 19.34 -11.84
N LEU A 73 -26.45 19.64 -12.92
CA LEU A 73 -25.27 20.52 -12.87
C LEU A 73 -25.67 21.98 -12.63
N GLU A 74 -26.92 22.33 -12.95
CA GLU A 74 -27.50 23.66 -12.71
C GLU A 74 -28.20 23.74 -11.34
N GLN A 75 -28.42 22.61 -10.66
CA GLN A 75 -28.93 22.62 -9.29
C GLN A 75 -27.85 23.14 -8.34
N ALA A 76 -28.24 24.09 -7.48
CA ALA A 76 -27.31 24.73 -6.56
C ALA A 76 -26.68 23.70 -5.59
N GLU A 77 -27.52 22.89 -4.93
CA GLU A 77 -27.10 21.88 -3.95
C GLU A 77 -28.15 20.77 -3.82
N ILE A 78 -27.71 19.52 -3.68
CA ILE A 78 -28.54 18.36 -3.34
C ILE A 78 -28.55 18.19 -1.83
N ARG A 79 -29.73 18.14 -1.23
CA ARG A 79 -29.88 18.01 0.22
C ARG A 79 -30.00 16.55 0.65
N GLY A 80 -29.03 16.08 1.43
CA GLY A 80 -29.08 14.82 2.16
C GLY A 80 -29.25 15.00 3.67
N ARG A 81 -29.29 13.87 4.38
CA ARG A 81 -29.25 13.70 5.83
C ARG A 81 -27.85 13.94 6.36
N LEU A 82 -26.81 13.57 5.61
CA LEU A 82 -25.42 13.78 6.03
C LEU A 82 -24.92 15.19 5.74
N GLY A 83 -25.50 15.88 4.76
CA GLY A 83 -25.13 17.25 4.43
C GLY A 83 -25.72 17.72 3.10
N TYR A 84 -25.10 18.77 2.55
CA TYR A 84 -25.40 19.29 1.23
C TYR A 84 -24.31 18.87 0.26
N TYR A 85 -24.70 18.52 -0.96
CA TYR A 85 -23.78 18.08 -2.00
C TYR A 85 -23.84 19.02 -3.19
N LYS A 86 -22.68 19.44 -3.68
CA LYS A 86 -22.57 20.23 -4.89
C LYS A 86 -21.98 19.37 -6.00
N VAL A 87 -22.69 19.26 -7.12
CA VAL A 87 -22.25 18.52 -8.30
C VAL A 87 -21.24 19.34 -9.09
N GLU A 88 -20.17 18.71 -9.57
CA GLU A 88 -19.07 19.37 -10.27
C GLU A 88 -18.96 18.93 -11.73
N ALA A 89 -19.07 17.63 -12.02
CA ALA A 89 -18.87 17.10 -13.37
C ALA A 89 -19.71 15.85 -13.65
N TYR A 90 -20.13 15.69 -14.90
CA TYR A 90 -20.77 14.45 -15.39
C TYR A 90 -19.69 13.45 -15.81
N LEU A 91 -19.81 12.21 -15.34
CA LEU A 91 -18.83 11.14 -15.57
C LEU A 91 -19.30 10.11 -16.63
N GLY A 92 -20.61 10.03 -16.87
CA GLY A 92 -21.19 9.10 -17.84
C GLY A 92 -22.30 8.21 -17.27
N PRO A 93 -22.97 7.41 -18.11
CA PRO A 93 -23.94 6.42 -17.66
C PRO A 93 -23.25 5.20 -17.05
N ARG A 94 -23.85 4.60 -16.01
CA ARG A 94 -23.43 3.30 -15.46
C ARG A 94 -24.62 2.60 -14.81
N GLY A 95 -24.84 1.32 -15.12
CA GLY A 95 -26.07 0.61 -14.69
C GLY A 95 -27.34 1.33 -15.20
N ASN A 96 -28.34 1.47 -14.33
CA ASN A 96 -29.60 2.18 -14.63
C ASN A 96 -29.54 3.69 -14.35
N GLY A 97 -28.35 4.27 -14.16
CA GLY A 97 -28.21 5.66 -13.73
C GLY A 97 -27.02 6.40 -14.35
N HIS A 98 -26.84 7.63 -13.90
CA HIS A 98 -25.85 8.59 -14.41
C HIS A 98 -24.92 9.01 -13.28
N LEU A 99 -23.61 8.93 -13.51
CA LEU A 99 -22.60 9.25 -12.51
C LEU A 99 -22.14 10.70 -12.62
N PHE A 100 -21.93 11.31 -11.47
CA PHE A 100 -21.43 12.65 -11.33
C PHE A 100 -20.38 12.72 -10.21
N GLU A 101 -19.35 13.53 -10.42
CA GLU A 101 -18.44 13.95 -9.37
C GLU A 101 -19.08 15.07 -8.56
N ALA A 102 -18.93 15.03 -7.23
CA ALA A 102 -19.51 16.02 -6.34
C ALA A 102 -18.66 16.23 -5.08
N ILE A 103 -18.93 17.32 -4.36
CA ILE A 103 -18.32 17.63 -3.06
C ILE A 103 -19.40 17.82 -2.00
N GLU A 104 -19.19 17.21 -0.84
CA GLU A 104 -19.95 17.52 0.37
C GLU A 104 -19.56 18.92 0.89
N VAL A 105 -20.50 19.86 0.89
CA VAL A 105 -20.24 21.30 1.07
C VAL A 105 -19.60 21.62 2.42
N THR A 106 -20.04 20.93 3.48
CA THR A 106 -19.60 21.17 4.87
C THR A 106 -18.19 20.65 5.13
N SER A 107 -17.91 19.39 4.75
CA SER A 107 -16.64 18.72 5.02
C SER A 107 -15.58 18.95 3.94
N LYS A 108 -15.99 19.45 2.77
CA LYS A 108 -15.19 19.51 1.53
C LYS A 108 -14.69 18.14 1.05
N ARG A 109 -15.37 17.07 1.44
CA ARG A 109 -15.05 15.71 0.99
C ARG A 109 -15.58 15.48 -0.42
N SER A 110 -14.72 14.97 -1.31
CA SER A 110 -15.14 14.48 -2.64
C SER A 110 -15.94 13.18 -2.51
N VAL A 111 -17.02 13.10 -3.27
CA VAL A 111 -17.97 11.98 -3.32
C VAL A 111 -18.42 11.75 -4.77
N VAL A 112 -19.02 10.60 -5.01
CA VAL A 112 -19.67 10.29 -6.29
C VAL A 112 -21.17 10.24 -6.08
N ILE A 113 -21.92 10.85 -7.00
CA ILE A 113 -23.37 10.83 -7.00
C ILE A 113 -23.83 10.07 -8.23
N LYS A 114 -24.61 9.02 -8.00
CA LYS A 114 -25.34 8.33 -9.05
C LYS A 114 -26.79 8.80 -9.05
N GLU A 115 -27.20 9.48 -10.11
CA GLU A 115 -28.58 9.87 -10.36
C GLU A 115 -29.36 8.74 -11.02
N PHE A 116 -30.60 8.58 -10.58
CA PHE A 116 -31.59 7.73 -11.19
C PHE A 116 -32.86 8.53 -11.48
N LEU A 117 -33.52 8.20 -12.59
CA LEU A 117 -34.75 8.85 -13.03
C LEU A 117 -35.93 7.88 -12.94
N LEU A 118 -37.05 8.35 -12.39
CA LEU A 118 -38.34 7.68 -12.33
C LEU A 118 -39.31 8.40 -13.26
N LEU A 119 -39.18 8.16 -14.55
CA LEU A 119 -39.95 8.86 -15.58
C LEU A 119 -41.43 8.45 -15.54
N ALA A 120 -42.33 9.43 -15.71
CA ALA A 120 -43.77 9.20 -15.75
C ALA A 120 -44.24 8.32 -16.93
N SER A 121 -43.40 8.12 -17.95
CA SER A 121 -43.65 7.18 -19.04
C SER A 121 -43.62 5.72 -18.57
N ASP A 122 -42.81 5.45 -17.55
CA ASP A 122 -42.45 4.09 -17.14
C ASP A 122 -43.10 3.72 -15.80
N PHE A 123 -43.41 4.71 -14.97
CA PHE A 123 -43.93 4.52 -13.63
C PHE A 123 -45.16 5.38 -13.33
N SER A 124 -46.15 4.78 -12.68
CA SER A 124 -47.28 5.53 -12.13
C SER A 124 -46.84 6.36 -10.91
N HIS A 125 -47.52 7.48 -10.62
CA HIS A 125 -47.20 8.31 -9.46
C HIS A 125 -47.20 7.54 -8.12
N ALA A 126 -48.14 6.60 -7.94
CA ALA A 126 -48.18 5.74 -6.76
C ALA A 126 -46.95 4.83 -6.65
N GLU A 127 -46.49 4.30 -7.79
CA GLU A 127 -45.31 3.45 -7.87
C GLU A 127 -44.02 4.24 -7.65
N VAL A 128 -43.92 5.46 -8.19
CA VAL A 128 -42.81 6.39 -7.95
C VAL A 128 -42.63 6.61 -6.45
N LEU A 129 -43.70 6.98 -5.74
CA LEU A 129 -43.66 7.17 -4.29
C LEU A 129 -43.24 5.91 -3.54
N GLN A 130 -43.73 4.74 -3.95
CA GLN A 130 -43.36 3.46 -3.34
C GLN A 130 -41.87 3.14 -3.55
N ARG A 131 -41.34 3.37 -4.76
CA ARG A 131 -39.93 3.15 -5.13
C ARG A 131 -39.02 4.12 -4.39
N GLN A 132 -39.34 5.41 -4.36
CA GLN A 132 -38.59 6.41 -3.59
C GLN A 132 -38.54 6.08 -2.10
N ASN A 133 -39.67 5.69 -1.50
CA ASN A 133 -39.73 5.31 -0.09
C ASN A 133 -38.90 4.05 0.23
N SER A 134 -38.86 3.10 -0.70
CA SER A 134 -38.01 1.91 -0.60
C SER A 134 -36.54 2.29 -0.74
N PHE A 135 -36.20 3.11 -1.73
CA PHE A 135 -34.85 3.55 -2.07
C PHE A 135 -34.16 4.29 -0.91
N LYS A 136 -34.85 5.22 -0.24
CA LYS A 136 -34.32 5.95 0.94
C LYS A 136 -33.84 5.03 2.06
N ARG A 137 -34.25 3.76 2.09
CA ARG A 137 -33.89 2.76 3.11
C ARG A 137 -32.73 1.86 2.70
N LEU A 138 -32.12 2.07 1.52
CA LEU A 138 -31.10 1.17 0.96
C LEU A 138 -29.65 1.59 1.25
N ALA A 139 -29.41 2.82 1.70
CA ALA A 139 -28.08 3.24 2.13
C ALA A 139 -27.77 2.83 3.58
N GLY A 140 -26.50 2.61 3.91
CA GLY A 140 -26.10 2.28 5.29
C GLY A 140 -26.38 0.82 5.70
N ILE A 141 -26.32 -0.11 4.75
CA ILE A 141 -26.37 -1.55 5.02
C ILE A 141 -25.13 -1.96 5.80
N GLN A 142 -25.32 -2.70 6.88
CA GLN A 142 -24.26 -3.17 7.76
C GLN A 142 -24.38 -4.67 7.98
N LEU A 143 -23.33 -5.32 8.50
CA LEU A 143 -23.49 -6.69 8.98
C LEU A 143 -24.42 -6.69 10.20
N ALA A 144 -25.31 -7.68 10.26
CA ALA A 144 -26.29 -7.80 11.35
C ALA A 144 -25.64 -8.13 12.70
N ASP A 145 -24.38 -8.58 12.69
CA ASP A 145 -23.58 -8.81 13.90
C ASP A 145 -22.77 -7.57 14.34
N GLY A 146 -22.94 -6.43 13.66
CA GLY A 146 -22.28 -5.17 13.99
C GLY A 146 -20.81 -5.09 13.57
N ARG A 147 -20.24 -6.12 12.93
CA ARG A 147 -18.87 -6.05 12.40
C ARG A 147 -18.82 -5.06 11.23
N VAL A 148 -17.80 -4.22 11.22
CA VAL A 148 -17.52 -3.38 10.05
C VAL A 148 -16.37 -4.00 9.28
N GLN A 149 -16.71 -4.58 8.13
CA GLN A 149 -15.81 -5.31 7.28
C GLN A 149 -15.84 -4.73 5.87
N ASP A 150 -14.66 -4.52 5.30
CA ASP A 150 -14.52 -4.21 3.89
C ASP A 150 -14.69 -5.49 3.06
N PHE A 151 -15.91 -5.74 2.61
CA PHE A 151 -16.24 -6.87 1.77
C PHE A 151 -16.09 -6.58 0.28
N ARG A 152 -15.37 -5.52 -0.12
CA ARG A 152 -15.09 -5.22 -1.53
C ARG A 152 -16.35 -5.04 -2.39
N ALA A 153 -17.35 -4.36 -1.84
CA ALA A 153 -18.45 -3.77 -2.61
C ALA A 153 -18.59 -2.29 -2.25
N ILE A 154 -18.97 -1.47 -3.23
CA ILE A 154 -19.24 -0.05 -3.03
C ILE A 154 -20.52 0.10 -2.21
N GLN A 155 -20.38 0.66 -1.02
CA GLN A 155 -21.48 0.91 -0.11
C GLN A 155 -21.92 2.37 -0.23
N PRO A 156 -23.23 2.63 -0.42
CA PRO A 156 -23.74 3.99 -0.39
C PRO A 156 -23.60 4.59 1.01
N LEU A 157 -23.04 5.80 1.05
CA LEU A 157 -23.05 6.68 2.20
C LEU A 157 -24.48 7.16 2.46
N GLU A 158 -25.20 7.49 1.39
CA GLU A 158 -26.57 7.99 1.46
C GLU A 158 -27.41 7.61 0.23
N ALA A 159 -28.73 7.46 0.42
CA ALA A 159 -29.73 7.27 -0.63
C ALA A 159 -30.81 8.35 -0.45
N ILE A 160 -30.83 9.31 -1.37
CA ILE A 160 -31.67 10.50 -1.33
C ILE A 160 -32.73 10.34 -2.41
N ALA A 161 -33.98 10.65 -2.10
CA ALA A 161 -34.99 10.80 -3.15
C ALA A 161 -35.59 12.20 -3.06
N ASP A 162 -35.57 12.88 -4.20
CA ASP A 162 -35.98 14.26 -4.34
C ASP A 162 -37.48 14.38 -4.12
N THR A 163 -37.84 15.20 -3.14
CA THR A 163 -39.22 15.45 -2.74
C THR A 163 -39.85 16.62 -3.50
N GLU A 164 -39.06 17.37 -4.27
CA GLU A 164 -39.56 18.52 -5.05
C GLU A 164 -40.01 18.07 -6.44
N SER A 165 -39.14 17.37 -7.18
CA SER A 165 -39.47 16.90 -8.53
C SER A 165 -40.25 15.57 -8.54
N TYR A 166 -40.14 14.75 -7.49
CA TYR A 166 -40.62 13.35 -7.44
C TYR A 166 -40.07 12.42 -8.55
N GLU A 167 -39.17 12.89 -9.42
CA GLU A 167 -38.65 12.12 -10.55
C GLU A 167 -37.22 11.62 -10.31
N ARG A 168 -36.53 12.13 -9.28
CA ARG A 168 -35.09 11.90 -9.10
C ARG A 168 -34.75 11.20 -7.79
N CYS A 169 -33.77 10.32 -7.88
CA CYS A 169 -33.11 9.68 -6.75
C CYS A 169 -31.60 9.77 -6.92
N PHE A 170 -30.89 9.98 -5.81
CA PHE A 170 -29.45 10.12 -5.77
C PHE A 170 -28.84 9.11 -4.80
N LEU A 171 -27.88 8.35 -5.28
CA LEU A 171 -27.08 7.47 -4.45
C LEU A 171 -25.69 8.08 -4.28
N VAL A 172 -25.30 8.37 -3.05
CA VAL A 172 -24.02 8.99 -2.73
C VAL A 172 -23.05 7.91 -2.29
N THR A 173 -21.91 7.79 -2.98
CA THR A 173 -20.83 6.85 -2.71
C THR A 173 -19.51 7.59 -2.50
N ASP A 174 -18.47 6.90 -2.02
CA ASP A 174 -17.14 7.51 -1.89
C ASP A 174 -16.36 7.48 -3.22
N THR A 175 -15.18 8.11 -3.24
CA THR A 175 -14.35 8.28 -4.43
C THR A 175 -13.83 6.98 -5.04
N ARG A 176 -13.94 5.83 -4.36
CA ARG A 176 -13.62 4.54 -4.99
C ARG A 176 -14.54 4.26 -6.18
N ASP A 177 -15.72 4.86 -6.19
CA ASP A 177 -16.68 4.71 -7.28
C ASP A 177 -16.27 5.46 -8.57
N LEU A 178 -15.22 6.29 -8.51
CA LEU A 178 -14.54 6.92 -9.67
C LEU A 178 -13.54 5.98 -10.36
N ALA A 179 -13.20 4.85 -9.75
CA ALA A 179 -12.21 3.93 -10.30
C ALA A 179 -12.69 3.36 -11.65
N PRO A 180 -11.75 3.06 -12.58
CA PRO A 180 -12.12 2.51 -13.87
C PRO A 180 -12.79 1.15 -13.70
N THR A 181 -13.81 0.87 -14.51
CA THR A 181 -14.43 -0.45 -14.57
C THR A 181 -13.44 -1.46 -15.17
N LEU A 182 -13.64 -2.76 -14.92
CA LEU A 182 -12.84 -3.81 -15.56
C LEU A 182 -12.95 -3.74 -17.08
N ARG A 183 -14.08 -3.29 -17.65
CA ARG A 183 -14.20 -3.04 -19.09
C ARG A 183 -13.22 -1.95 -19.54
N GLN A 184 -13.21 -0.81 -18.87
CA GLN A 184 -12.31 0.30 -19.18
C GLN A 184 -10.85 -0.11 -19.00
N TYR A 185 -10.55 -0.84 -17.92
CA TYR A 185 -9.21 -1.40 -17.70
C TYR A 185 -8.78 -2.37 -18.80
N LEU A 186 -9.67 -3.26 -19.24
CA LEU A 186 -9.41 -4.20 -20.34
C LEU A 186 -9.19 -3.49 -21.68
N GLN A 187 -9.90 -2.39 -21.93
CA GLN A 187 -9.67 -1.55 -23.12
C GLN A 187 -8.27 -0.92 -23.12
N LEU A 188 -7.72 -0.58 -21.95
CA LEU A 188 -6.39 0.01 -21.81
C LEU A 188 -5.26 -1.05 -21.87
N CYS A 189 -5.45 -2.19 -21.21
CA CYS A 189 -4.40 -3.21 -21.05
C CYS A 189 -4.45 -4.35 -22.08
N GLY A 190 -5.57 -4.51 -22.79
CA GLY A 190 -5.80 -5.65 -23.68
C GLY A 190 -6.05 -6.95 -22.91
N ILE A 191 -5.62 -8.08 -23.47
CA ILE A 191 -5.84 -9.42 -22.89
C ILE A 191 -5.06 -9.60 -21.58
N LEU A 192 -5.71 -10.13 -20.54
CA LEU A 192 -5.05 -10.45 -19.28
C LEU A 192 -4.52 -11.89 -19.23
N PRO A 193 -3.34 -12.13 -18.65
CA PRO A 193 -2.79 -13.48 -18.50
C PRO A 193 -3.57 -14.32 -17.49
N SER A 194 -3.57 -15.66 -17.66
CA SER A 194 -4.34 -16.60 -16.84
C SER A 194 -4.15 -16.44 -15.33
N HIS A 195 -2.93 -16.12 -14.87
CA HIS A 195 -2.68 -15.92 -13.43
C HIS A 195 -3.41 -14.69 -12.88
N GLN A 196 -3.41 -13.58 -13.61
CA GLN A 196 -4.09 -12.35 -13.22
C GLN A 196 -5.62 -12.55 -13.26
N VAL A 197 -6.12 -13.28 -14.25
CA VAL A 197 -7.55 -13.66 -14.32
C VAL A 197 -7.93 -14.52 -13.11
N ARG A 198 -7.13 -15.52 -12.73
CA ARG A 198 -7.38 -16.32 -11.51
C ARG A 198 -7.46 -15.45 -10.25
N GLU A 199 -6.57 -14.47 -10.12
CA GLU A 199 -6.59 -13.55 -8.98
C GLU A 199 -7.86 -12.71 -8.96
N ILE A 200 -8.23 -12.09 -10.09
CA ILE A 200 -9.46 -11.29 -10.22
C ILE A 200 -10.69 -12.13 -9.86
N LEU A 201 -10.83 -13.32 -10.45
CA LEU A 201 -11.97 -14.21 -10.19
C LEU A 201 -12.02 -14.68 -8.74
N SER A 202 -10.86 -14.96 -8.13
CA SER A 202 -10.77 -15.32 -6.72
C SER A 202 -11.28 -14.20 -5.81
N GLN A 203 -10.96 -12.94 -6.13
CA GLN A 203 -11.47 -11.78 -5.40
C GLN A 203 -12.98 -11.60 -5.57
N ILE A 204 -13.50 -11.72 -6.80
CA ILE A 204 -14.95 -11.61 -7.08
C ILE A 204 -15.71 -12.71 -6.32
N LEU A 205 -15.27 -13.97 -6.40
CA LEU A 205 -15.90 -15.08 -5.71
C LEU A 205 -15.83 -14.93 -4.18
N GLN A 206 -14.78 -14.29 -3.64
CA GLN A 206 -14.74 -13.95 -2.21
C GLN A 206 -15.85 -12.99 -1.81
N THR A 207 -16.03 -11.94 -2.60
CA THR A 207 -17.06 -10.93 -2.34
C THR A 207 -18.44 -11.55 -2.48
N LEU A 208 -18.66 -12.41 -3.48
CA LEU A 208 -19.93 -13.12 -3.66
C LEU A 208 -20.20 -14.09 -2.52
N ASP A 209 -19.22 -14.88 -2.08
CA ASP A 209 -19.37 -15.76 -0.91
C ASP A 209 -19.82 -14.98 0.32
N PHE A 210 -19.17 -13.83 0.56
CA PHE A 210 -19.56 -12.93 1.63
C PHE A 210 -21.00 -12.40 1.44
N LEU A 211 -21.34 -11.87 0.27
CA LEU A 211 -22.67 -11.34 0.00
C LEU A 211 -23.75 -12.44 0.17
N HIS A 212 -23.55 -13.64 -0.38
CA HIS A 212 -24.53 -14.71 -0.38
C HIS A 212 -24.80 -15.29 1.02
N ASN A 213 -23.78 -15.34 1.90
CA ASN A 213 -23.88 -16.07 3.16
C ASN A 213 -24.06 -15.20 4.41
N GLN A 214 -23.64 -13.93 4.39
CA GLN A 214 -23.70 -13.07 5.57
C GLN A 214 -25.12 -12.56 5.86
N LYS A 215 -25.36 -12.15 7.12
CA LYS A 215 -26.59 -11.46 7.51
C LYS A 215 -26.36 -9.96 7.49
N PHE A 216 -27.27 -9.24 6.85
CA PHE A 216 -27.20 -7.79 6.70
C PHE A 216 -28.34 -7.14 7.46
N SER A 217 -28.03 -6.08 8.21
CA SER A 217 -29.01 -5.19 8.82
C SER A 217 -29.21 -3.96 7.93
N PHE A 218 -30.46 -3.58 7.77
CA PHE A 218 -30.88 -2.37 7.06
C PHE A 218 -31.22 -1.27 8.06
N PRO A 219 -31.16 0.02 7.67
CA PRO A 219 -31.50 1.15 8.55
C PRO A 219 -32.87 1.07 9.23
N ALA A 220 -33.83 0.36 8.63
CA ALA A 220 -35.16 0.15 9.19
C ALA A 220 -35.22 -1.00 10.24
N GLY A 221 -34.07 -1.57 10.63
CA GLY A 221 -33.96 -2.69 11.57
C GLY A 221 -34.26 -4.07 10.95
N ALA A 222 -34.64 -4.12 9.67
CA ALA A 222 -34.83 -5.38 8.95
C ALA A 222 -33.48 -6.11 8.81
N VAL A 223 -33.49 -7.43 9.04
CA VAL A 223 -32.32 -8.28 8.85
C VAL A 223 -32.59 -9.26 7.72
N GLN A 224 -31.70 -9.30 6.73
CA GLN A 224 -31.77 -10.24 5.61
C GLN A 224 -30.56 -11.17 5.63
N LYS A 225 -30.80 -12.47 5.42
CA LYS A 225 -29.72 -13.44 5.22
C LYS A 225 -29.39 -13.51 3.73
N GLY A 226 -28.18 -13.11 3.37
CA GLY A 226 -27.68 -13.14 2.01
C GLY A 226 -28.19 -11.98 1.15
N LEU A 227 -27.30 -11.48 0.31
CA LEU A 227 -27.51 -10.52 -0.76
C LEU A 227 -26.92 -11.08 -2.04
N ILE A 228 -27.56 -10.82 -3.17
CA ILE A 228 -27.02 -11.14 -4.49
C ILE A 228 -26.44 -9.90 -5.14
N HIS A 229 -25.47 -10.09 -6.04
CA HIS A 229 -25.05 -9.00 -6.90
C HIS A 229 -26.12 -8.75 -7.98
N GLY A 230 -26.56 -9.79 -8.68
CA GLY A 230 -27.68 -9.78 -9.63
C GLY A 230 -27.41 -9.10 -10.98
N ASN A 231 -26.48 -8.14 -11.01
CA ASN A 231 -26.09 -7.33 -12.19
C ASN A 231 -24.60 -7.47 -12.56
N LEU A 232 -23.96 -8.57 -12.18
CA LEU A 232 -22.51 -8.70 -12.25
C LEU A 232 -22.02 -8.71 -13.71
N SER A 233 -21.11 -7.78 -14.05
CA SER A 233 -20.55 -7.62 -15.39
C SER A 233 -19.18 -6.93 -15.33
N LEU A 234 -18.47 -6.79 -16.46
CA LEU A 234 -17.23 -6.02 -16.52
C LEU A 234 -17.42 -4.53 -16.18
N ASP A 235 -18.64 -4.00 -16.31
CA ASP A 235 -18.99 -2.61 -16.03
C ASP A 235 -19.36 -2.38 -14.56
N SER A 236 -19.77 -3.44 -13.85
CA SER A 236 -20.14 -3.41 -12.43
C SER A 236 -18.99 -3.86 -11.50
N ILE A 237 -17.77 -3.92 -12.03
CA ILE A 237 -16.56 -4.30 -11.28
C ILE A 237 -15.52 -3.21 -11.50
N LEU A 238 -15.07 -2.59 -10.42
CA LEU A 238 -14.08 -1.52 -10.43
C LEU A 238 -12.69 -2.06 -10.15
N TRP A 239 -11.70 -1.60 -10.92
CA TRP A 239 -10.29 -1.90 -10.70
C TRP A 239 -9.61 -0.79 -9.91
N ILE A 240 -9.14 -1.10 -8.71
CA ILE A 240 -8.41 -0.18 -7.85
C ILE A 240 -6.96 -0.63 -7.75
N GLU A 241 -6.05 0.17 -8.30
CA GLU A 241 -4.62 -0.10 -8.24
C GLU A 241 -4.05 0.29 -6.87
N GLN A 242 -3.40 -0.66 -6.19
CA GLN A 242 -2.63 -0.40 -4.98
C GLN A 242 -1.24 -1.02 -5.10
N SER A 243 -0.21 -0.16 -5.11
CA SER A 243 1.23 -0.44 -4.98
C SER A 243 1.85 -1.51 -5.90
N THR A 244 1.36 -2.76 -5.87
CA THR A 244 1.92 -3.93 -6.57
C THR A 244 0.86 -4.97 -7.00
N SER A 245 -0.42 -4.77 -6.67
CA SER A 245 -1.52 -5.70 -7.00
C SER A 245 -2.85 -4.95 -7.09
N GLY A 246 -3.64 -5.19 -8.13
CA GLY A 246 -4.96 -4.59 -8.23
C GLY A 246 -6.02 -5.31 -7.40
N PHE A 247 -6.90 -4.53 -6.81
CA PHE A 247 -8.08 -5.00 -6.11
C PHE A 247 -9.31 -4.75 -6.96
N VAL A 248 -10.29 -5.65 -6.86
CA VAL A 248 -11.60 -5.46 -7.49
C VAL A 248 -12.67 -5.17 -6.45
N TYR A 249 -13.53 -4.20 -6.78
CA TYR A 249 -14.71 -3.83 -5.99
C TYR A 249 -15.96 -4.02 -6.84
N LEU A 250 -17.01 -4.58 -6.24
CA LEU A 250 -18.30 -4.73 -6.90
C LEU A 250 -19.17 -3.49 -6.69
N CYS A 251 -19.85 -3.03 -7.73
CA CYS A 251 -20.79 -1.90 -7.66
C CYS A 251 -22.11 -2.24 -8.39
N ASP A 252 -23.08 -1.32 -8.38
CA ASP A 252 -24.35 -1.46 -9.12
C ASP A 252 -25.15 -2.74 -8.77
N LEU A 253 -25.15 -3.10 -7.47
CA LEU A 253 -25.89 -4.26 -6.95
C LEU A 253 -27.38 -4.14 -7.28
N LEU A 254 -28.01 -5.28 -7.61
CA LEU A 254 -29.43 -5.36 -7.99
C LEU A 254 -30.34 -4.73 -6.96
N LEU A 255 -30.04 -4.84 -5.66
CA LEU A 255 -30.88 -4.26 -4.63
C LEU A 255 -31.05 -2.73 -4.81
N TRP A 256 -30.08 -2.03 -5.42
CA TRP A 256 -30.11 -0.58 -5.60
C TRP A 256 -30.73 -0.28 -6.97
N GLU A 257 -30.24 -0.96 -8.01
CA GLU A 257 -30.63 -0.75 -9.41
C GLU A 257 -32.09 -1.14 -9.70
N GLN A 258 -32.62 -2.18 -9.03
CA GLN A 258 -33.98 -2.67 -9.29
C GLN A 258 -35.06 -1.64 -8.98
N CYS A 259 -34.77 -0.62 -8.17
CA CYS A 259 -35.71 0.44 -7.88
C CYS A 259 -36.08 1.26 -9.12
N PHE A 260 -35.28 1.19 -10.17
CA PHE A 260 -35.41 2.00 -11.40
C PHE A 260 -35.60 1.14 -12.65
N ASP A 261 -35.77 -0.18 -12.49
CA ASP A 261 -36.11 -1.08 -13.58
C ASP A 261 -37.64 -1.26 -13.65
N ALA A 262 -38.23 -0.80 -14.76
CA ALA A 262 -39.66 -0.90 -15.02
C ALA A 262 -40.13 -2.37 -15.18
N ALA A 263 -39.24 -3.28 -15.56
CA ALA A 263 -39.56 -4.70 -15.68
C ALA A 263 -39.59 -5.42 -14.32
N ILE A 264 -39.09 -4.79 -13.25
CA ILE A 264 -39.00 -5.39 -11.91
C ILE A 264 -40.03 -4.74 -10.97
N PRO A 265 -40.97 -5.53 -10.40
CA PRO A 265 -41.92 -5.00 -9.41
C PRO A 265 -41.21 -4.43 -8.17
N PRO A 266 -41.74 -3.36 -7.56
CA PRO A 266 -41.18 -2.81 -6.33
C PRO A 266 -41.23 -3.85 -5.20
N GLY A 267 -40.15 -3.97 -4.45
CA GLY A 267 -40.06 -4.90 -3.31
C GLY A 267 -39.69 -6.34 -3.68
N ARG A 268 -39.20 -6.60 -4.91
CA ARG A 268 -38.60 -7.89 -5.25
C ARG A 268 -37.45 -8.21 -4.29
N SER A 269 -37.46 -9.45 -3.79
CA SER A 269 -36.44 -9.93 -2.87
C SER A 269 -35.08 -10.01 -3.55
N THR A 270 -34.06 -9.48 -2.88
CA THR A 270 -32.64 -9.62 -3.25
C THR A 270 -31.91 -10.66 -2.40
N GLN A 271 -32.69 -11.50 -1.71
CA GLN A 271 -32.18 -12.59 -0.92
C GLN A 271 -31.47 -13.60 -1.81
N ALA A 272 -30.35 -14.14 -1.33
CA ALA A 272 -29.62 -15.18 -2.02
C ALA A 272 -30.42 -16.49 -2.08
N THR A 273 -31.08 -16.73 -3.21
CA THR A 273 -31.65 -18.02 -3.58
C THR A 273 -30.66 -18.82 -4.41
N ASN A 274 -30.84 -20.14 -4.50
CA ASN A 274 -29.95 -20.99 -5.32
C ASN A 274 -29.89 -20.50 -6.77
N GLU A 275 -31.03 -20.17 -7.38
CA GLU A 275 -31.10 -19.67 -8.75
C GLU A 275 -30.33 -18.35 -8.94
N ALA A 276 -30.45 -17.42 -7.99
CA ALA A 276 -29.77 -16.14 -8.06
C ALA A 276 -28.26 -16.25 -7.79
N ILE A 277 -27.86 -17.14 -6.88
CA ILE A 277 -26.45 -17.51 -6.69
C ILE A 277 -25.87 -18.09 -7.99
N GLN A 278 -26.58 -19.01 -8.63
CA GLN A 278 -26.13 -19.57 -9.91
C GLN A 278 -26.03 -18.50 -11.01
N LYS A 279 -26.93 -17.50 -11.03
CA LYS A 279 -26.81 -16.36 -11.96
C LYS A 279 -25.52 -15.58 -11.74
N ASP A 280 -25.16 -15.28 -10.49
CA ASP A 280 -23.91 -14.59 -10.16
C ASP A 280 -22.69 -15.44 -10.56
N LEU A 281 -22.69 -16.75 -10.29
CA LEU A 281 -21.60 -17.66 -10.68
C LEU A 281 -21.43 -17.77 -12.20
N LYS A 282 -22.54 -17.86 -12.95
CA LYS A 282 -22.52 -17.84 -14.42
C LYS A 282 -21.88 -16.54 -14.94
N ALA A 283 -22.22 -15.40 -14.35
CA ALA A 283 -21.62 -14.12 -14.69
C ALA A 283 -20.10 -14.10 -14.41
N VAL A 284 -19.64 -14.66 -13.28
CA VAL A 284 -18.19 -14.81 -13.01
C VAL A 284 -17.50 -15.63 -14.09
N GLY A 285 -18.10 -16.75 -14.52
CA GLY A 285 -17.58 -17.57 -15.61
C GLY A 285 -17.47 -16.80 -16.94
N GLN A 286 -18.48 -16.00 -17.27
CA GLN A 286 -18.49 -15.14 -18.47
C GLN A 286 -17.43 -14.05 -18.40
N ILE A 287 -17.31 -13.36 -17.26
CA ILE A 287 -16.27 -12.34 -17.03
C ILE A 287 -14.88 -12.96 -17.19
N GLY A 288 -14.63 -14.13 -16.60
CA GLY A 288 -13.34 -14.82 -16.75
C GLY A 288 -12.98 -15.12 -18.21
N MET A 289 -13.95 -15.57 -19.01
CA MET A 289 -13.76 -15.76 -20.45
C MET A 289 -13.46 -14.44 -21.17
N GLN A 290 -14.21 -13.38 -20.88
CA GLN A 290 -14.01 -12.07 -21.50
C GLN A 290 -12.64 -11.46 -21.18
N LEU A 291 -12.15 -11.60 -19.94
CA LEU A 291 -10.82 -11.12 -19.54
C LEU A 291 -9.69 -11.85 -20.28
N LEU A 292 -9.84 -13.15 -20.51
CA LEU A 292 -8.89 -13.97 -21.29
C LEU A 292 -8.95 -13.68 -22.80
N GLN A 293 -10.09 -13.22 -23.29
CA GLN A 293 -10.31 -12.92 -24.71
C GLN A 293 -10.13 -11.43 -25.05
N GLY A 294 -9.83 -10.58 -24.07
CA GLY A 294 -9.71 -9.13 -24.28
C GLY A 294 -11.03 -8.48 -24.71
N GLY A 295 -12.17 -9.07 -24.35
CA GLY A 295 -13.50 -8.59 -24.72
C GLY A 295 -13.93 -8.87 -26.17
N GLN A 296 -13.13 -9.63 -26.95
CA GLN A 296 -13.46 -10.01 -28.33
C GLN A 296 -13.86 -11.50 -28.41
N PRO A 297 -15.06 -11.86 -28.88
CA PRO A 297 -15.57 -13.23 -28.82
C PRO A 297 -14.79 -14.26 -29.67
N ASP A 298 -14.06 -13.81 -30.71
CA ASP A 298 -13.41 -14.68 -31.72
C ASP A 298 -11.87 -14.78 -31.62
N GLY A 299 -11.26 -14.28 -30.54
CA GLY A 299 -9.81 -14.38 -30.35
C GLY A 299 -9.36 -15.83 -30.06
N SER A 300 -8.48 -16.40 -30.89
CA SER A 300 -7.84 -17.71 -30.68
C SER A 300 -6.77 -17.67 -29.58
N VAL A 301 -7.20 -17.35 -28.35
CA VAL A 301 -6.32 -17.32 -27.18
C VAL A 301 -6.12 -18.73 -26.64
N VAL A 302 -4.86 -19.12 -26.43
CA VAL A 302 -4.49 -20.36 -25.76
C VAL A 302 -4.80 -20.23 -24.27
N ILE A 303 -6.00 -20.65 -23.87
CA ILE A 303 -6.42 -20.70 -22.47
C ILE A 303 -5.86 -21.97 -21.83
N GLU A 304 -5.29 -21.84 -20.64
CA GLU A 304 -4.88 -22.96 -19.81
C GLU A 304 -6.05 -23.95 -19.61
N PRO A 305 -5.91 -25.25 -19.95
CA PRO A 305 -7.02 -26.19 -19.93
C PRO A 305 -7.74 -26.27 -18.58
N ALA A 306 -6.99 -26.27 -17.48
CA ALA A 306 -7.56 -26.35 -16.14
C ALA A 306 -8.38 -25.11 -15.77
N LEU A 307 -7.93 -23.91 -16.16
CA LEU A 307 -8.71 -22.69 -15.97
C LEU A 307 -9.98 -22.70 -16.83
N ARG A 308 -9.88 -23.17 -18.09
CA ARG A 308 -11.05 -23.30 -18.98
C ARG A 308 -12.12 -24.22 -18.39
N GLU A 309 -11.73 -25.34 -17.81
CA GLU A 309 -12.67 -26.27 -17.15
C GLU A 309 -13.42 -25.61 -15.99
N ILE A 310 -12.73 -24.83 -15.15
CA ILE A 310 -13.37 -24.10 -14.05
C ILE A 310 -14.33 -23.03 -14.59
N LEU A 311 -13.94 -22.28 -15.63
CA LEU A 311 -14.81 -21.26 -16.25
C LEU A 311 -16.06 -21.87 -16.87
N GLN A 312 -15.96 -23.06 -17.47
CA GLN A 312 -17.10 -23.82 -17.97
C GLN A 312 -17.95 -24.40 -16.83
N ALA A 313 -17.33 -24.84 -15.73
CA ALA A 313 -18.03 -25.31 -14.54
C ALA A 313 -18.85 -24.21 -13.85
N LEU A 314 -18.30 -22.99 -13.76
CA LEU A 314 -19.01 -21.79 -13.31
C LEU A 314 -20.25 -21.48 -14.17
N GLN A 315 -20.23 -21.84 -15.46
CA GLN A 315 -21.34 -21.62 -16.38
C GLN A 315 -22.37 -22.77 -16.41
N SER A 316 -22.06 -23.94 -15.83
CA SER A 316 -22.85 -25.19 -15.96
C SER A 316 -23.46 -25.69 -14.65
N ASP A 317 -23.79 -24.79 -13.72
CA ASP A 317 -24.43 -25.06 -12.42
C ASP A 317 -23.72 -26.13 -11.56
N LYS A 318 -22.44 -26.40 -11.84
CA LYS A 318 -21.65 -27.43 -11.14
C LYS A 318 -21.27 -27.03 -9.72
N PHE A 319 -21.13 -25.73 -9.46
CA PHE A 319 -20.74 -25.22 -8.14
C PHE A 319 -21.96 -24.82 -7.34
N ALA A 320 -22.13 -25.40 -6.15
CA ALA A 320 -23.26 -25.08 -5.28
C ALA A 320 -23.18 -23.66 -4.68
N SER A 321 -21.98 -23.09 -4.54
CA SER A 321 -21.76 -21.77 -3.97
C SER A 321 -20.47 -21.12 -4.48
N ALA A 322 -20.35 -19.81 -4.25
CA ALA A 322 -19.11 -19.06 -4.55
C ALA A 322 -17.91 -19.54 -3.73
N GLU A 323 -18.12 -20.01 -2.50
CA GLU A 323 -17.07 -20.63 -1.68
C GLU A 323 -16.49 -21.87 -2.37
N VAL A 324 -17.35 -22.80 -2.81
CA VAL A 324 -16.92 -24.05 -3.46
C VAL A 324 -16.16 -23.74 -4.75
N ALA A 325 -16.69 -22.83 -5.57
CA ALA A 325 -16.03 -22.40 -6.81
C ALA A 325 -14.66 -21.75 -6.55
N ARG A 326 -14.54 -20.92 -5.50
CA ARG A 326 -13.27 -20.29 -5.12
C ARG A 326 -12.24 -21.31 -4.63
N CYS A 327 -12.65 -22.28 -3.83
CA CYS A 327 -11.77 -23.34 -3.35
C CYS A 327 -11.14 -24.13 -4.51
N GLU A 328 -11.94 -24.51 -5.51
CA GLU A 328 -11.44 -25.16 -6.73
C GLU A 328 -10.49 -24.27 -7.53
N LEU A 329 -10.80 -22.97 -7.66
CA LEU A 329 -9.93 -22.01 -8.34
C LEU A 329 -8.57 -21.85 -7.64
N LEU A 330 -8.54 -21.84 -6.30
CA LEU A 330 -7.31 -21.72 -5.51
C LEU A 330 -6.43 -22.97 -5.60
N GLN A 331 -7.00 -24.15 -5.83
CA GLN A 331 -6.23 -25.39 -6.06
C GLN A 331 -5.37 -25.30 -7.34
N LEU A 332 -5.82 -24.56 -8.36
CA LEU A 332 -5.00 -24.33 -9.57
C LEU A 332 -3.74 -23.52 -9.28
N ILE A 333 -3.82 -22.56 -8.35
CA ILE A 333 -2.68 -21.73 -7.94
C ILE A 333 -1.61 -22.60 -7.25
N SER A 334 -2.03 -23.62 -6.51
CA SER A 334 -1.14 -24.55 -5.81
C SER A 334 -0.51 -25.62 -6.71
N ARG A 335 -1.06 -25.84 -7.92
CA ARG A 335 -0.62 -26.85 -8.89
C ARG A 335 0.09 -26.21 -10.10
N SER A 336 0.99 -25.26 -9.90
CA SER A 336 1.96 -24.91 -10.95
C SER A 336 3.05 -26.00 -10.97
N PRO A 337 3.17 -26.80 -12.04
CA PRO A 337 4.04 -27.97 -12.01
C PRO A 337 5.48 -27.59 -12.30
N THR A 338 6.34 -27.77 -11.30
CA THR A 338 7.66 -28.36 -11.53
C THR A 338 7.41 -29.82 -11.93
N ALA A 339 7.14 -30.08 -13.20
CA ALA A 339 7.03 -31.45 -13.71
C ALA A 339 8.03 -31.62 -14.86
N ILE A 340 9.14 -32.26 -14.51
CA ILE A 340 10.06 -32.90 -15.43
C ILE A 340 9.24 -33.90 -16.26
N ALA A 341 9.13 -33.68 -17.57
CA ALA A 341 8.61 -34.69 -18.48
C ALA A 341 9.76 -35.57 -18.99
N PRO A 342 9.56 -36.90 -19.13
CA PRO A 342 10.61 -37.83 -19.51
C PRO A 342 10.86 -37.82 -21.03
N VAL A 343 12.10 -38.18 -21.36
CA VAL A 343 12.61 -38.43 -22.71
C VAL A 343 11.83 -39.58 -23.37
N ALA A 344 11.36 -39.37 -24.60
CA ALA A 344 10.97 -40.43 -25.52
C ALA A 344 11.37 -40.06 -26.95
N ASP A 345 11.92 -41.07 -27.63
CA ASP A 345 12.62 -41.03 -28.92
C ASP A 345 11.78 -40.57 -30.12
N ILE A 346 12.47 -39.96 -31.09
CA ILE A 346 11.98 -39.75 -32.46
C ILE A 346 12.87 -40.55 -33.41
N PRO A 347 12.35 -41.45 -34.26
CA PRO A 347 13.02 -41.84 -35.48
C PRO A 347 12.56 -40.98 -36.66
N ALA A 348 13.54 -40.70 -37.52
CA ALA A 348 13.55 -39.73 -38.61
C ALA A 348 12.71 -40.08 -39.85
N GLN A 349 12.40 -39.06 -40.66
CA GLN A 349 12.49 -39.06 -42.14
C GLN A 349 12.16 -37.66 -42.71
N THR A 350 13.16 -36.94 -43.24
CA THR A 350 13.55 -36.73 -44.67
C THR A 350 12.93 -35.50 -45.32
N THR A 351 13.83 -34.60 -45.71
CA THR A 351 13.67 -33.34 -46.47
C THR A 351 13.24 -33.59 -47.93
N PRO A 352 12.89 -32.54 -48.73
CA PRO A 352 13.98 -31.84 -49.43
C PRO A 352 13.80 -30.33 -49.70
N SER A 353 14.96 -29.70 -49.86
CA SER A 353 15.27 -28.69 -50.90
C SER A 353 14.74 -27.26 -50.75
N SER A 354 15.64 -26.35 -50.37
CA SER A 354 16.13 -25.32 -51.30
C SER A 354 17.36 -24.61 -50.72
N ARG A 355 18.36 -24.38 -51.58
CA ARG A 355 19.72 -23.94 -51.24
C ARG A 355 19.76 -22.44 -50.96
N PHE A 356 20.21 -22.05 -49.76
CA PHE A 356 20.86 -20.75 -49.53
C PHE A 356 22.06 -20.96 -48.61
N SER A 357 23.24 -20.55 -49.09
CA SER A 357 24.53 -20.68 -48.40
C SER A 357 24.60 -19.72 -47.20
N PRO A 358 24.72 -20.20 -45.95
CA PRO A 358 24.69 -19.36 -44.75
C PRO A 358 26.08 -19.27 -44.10
N LEU A 359 27.12 -18.88 -44.83
CA LEU A 359 28.47 -18.79 -44.26
C LEU A 359 28.81 -17.41 -43.64
N LEU A 360 27.86 -16.47 -43.58
CA LEU A 360 28.08 -15.12 -43.03
C LEU A 360 27.19 -14.76 -41.81
N LEU A 361 26.26 -15.61 -41.39
CA LEU A 361 25.34 -15.29 -40.28
C LEU A 361 25.78 -15.86 -38.91
N ILE A 362 26.74 -16.79 -38.89
CA ILE A 362 27.17 -17.50 -37.67
C ILE A 362 27.95 -16.60 -36.68
N PRO A 363 28.86 -15.69 -37.08
CA PRO A 363 29.55 -14.84 -36.09
C PRO A 363 28.65 -13.73 -35.53
N LEU A 364 27.62 -13.29 -36.26
CA LEU A 364 26.70 -12.23 -35.82
C LEU A 364 25.66 -12.75 -34.80
N LEU A 365 25.16 -13.98 -35.01
CA LEU A 365 24.24 -14.65 -34.07
C LEU A 365 24.95 -15.07 -32.78
N GLY A 366 26.24 -15.42 -32.84
CA GLY A 366 27.04 -15.72 -31.64
C GLY A 366 27.23 -14.50 -30.72
N LEU A 367 27.45 -13.31 -31.29
CA LEU A 367 27.57 -12.06 -30.52
C LEU A 367 26.22 -11.58 -29.97
N MET A 368 25.12 -11.78 -30.70
CA MET A 368 23.78 -11.47 -30.20
C MET A 368 23.29 -12.47 -29.15
N ALA A 369 23.60 -13.76 -29.27
CA ALA A 369 23.27 -14.76 -28.26
C ALA A 369 24.12 -14.61 -26.98
N GLY A 370 25.40 -14.26 -27.11
CA GLY A 370 26.28 -14.01 -25.97
C GLY A 370 25.90 -12.77 -25.16
N SER A 371 25.42 -11.71 -25.82
CA SER A 371 24.91 -10.51 -25.15
C SER A 371 23.55 -10.74 -24.49
N PHE A 372 22.65 -11.51 -25.10
CA PHE A 372 21.33 -11.82 -24.52
C PHE A 372 21.43 -12.75 -23.29
N LEU A 373 22.45 -13.61 -23.21
CA LEU A 373 22.68 -14.48 -22.06
C LEU A 373 23.37 -13.78 -20.86
N LEU A 374 24.03 -12.63 -21.08
CA LEU A 374 24.67 -11.84 -20.02
C LEU A 374 23.79 -10.70 -19.48
N LEU A 375 22.82 -10.23 -20.27
CA LEU A 375 21.90 -9.14 -19.90
C LEU A 375 20.97 -9.39 -18.68
N PRO A 376 20.50 -10.62 -18.38
CA PRO A 376 19.70 -10.84 -17.17
C PRO A 376 20.55 -10.97 -15.88
N ARG A 377 21.88 -11.06 -15.96
CA ARG A 377 22.77 -11.07 -14.78
C ARG A 377 23.26 -9.68 -14.34
N LEU A 378 22.96 -8.64 -15.12
CA LEU A 378 23.39 -7.26 -14.89
C LEU A 378 22.24 -6.28 -14.63
N ARG A 379 20.99 -6.75 -14.48
CA ARG A 379 19.90 -5.87 -14.04
C ARG A 379 19.97 -5.72 -12.51
N PRO A 380 20.37 -4.56 -11.96
CA PRO A 380 20.16 -4.30 -10.56
C PRO A 380 18.67 -4.39 -10.29
N THR A 381 18.31 -5.07 -9.19
CA THR A 381 16.98 -5.06 -8.62
C THR A 381 16.56 -3.61 -8.44
N GLU A 382 15.72 -3.10 -9.34
CA GLU A 382 15.12 -1.77 -9.18
C GLU A 382 14.26 -1.86 -7.92
N ALA A 383 14.69 -1.13 -6.90
CA ALA A 383 13.89 -0.84 -5.73
C ALA A 383 12.57 -0.22 -6.23
N ARG A 384 11.48 -0.95 -6.04
CA ARG A 384 10.13 -0.47 -6.34
C ARG A 384 9.90 0.77 -5.48
N LEU A 385 9.84 1.93 -6.12
CA LEU A 385 9.35 3.16 -5.50
C LEU A 385 7.85 2.97 -5.21
N SER A 386 7.52 2.58 -3.98
CA SER A 386 6.14 2.59 -3.49
C SER A 386 5.64 4.04 -3.40
N PRO A 387 4.39 4.34 -3.81
CA PRO A 387 3.78 5.63 -3.52
C PRO A 387 3.64 5.81 -2.00
N SER A 388 4.03 6.98 -1.48
CA SER A 388 4.00 7.29 -0.04
C SER A 388 2.60 7.02 0.56
N PRO A 389 2.51 6.26 1.67
CA PRO A 389 1.24 5.99 2.33
C PRO A 389 0.63 7.30 2.86
N GLN A 390 -0.58 7.63 2.39
CA GLN A 390 -1.31 8.81 2.83
C GLN A 390 -1.75 8.65 4.29
N LEU A 391 -1.40 9.61 5.14
CA LEU A 391 -1.91 9.69 6.51
C LEU A 391 -3.39 10.06 6.48
N SER A 392 -4.21 9.23 7.09
CA SER A 392 -5.66 9.38 7.14
C SER A 392 -6.05 9.65 8.60
N THR A 393 -6.62 10.82 8.86
CA THR A 393 -7.26 11.22 10.14
C THR A 393 -6.31 11.75 11.22
N CYS A 394 -6.80 12.67 12.07
CA CYS A 394 -6.00 13.33 13.11
C CYS A 394 -5.73 12.40 14.31
N CYS A 395 -6.78 11.73 14.83
CA CYS A 395 -6.70 11.09 16.15
C CYS A 395 -7.01 9.59 16.11
N LEU A 396 -6.43 8.85 17.06
CA LEU A 396 -6.69 7.42 17.28
C LEU A 396 -8.17 7.14 17.51
N SER A 397 -8.86 8.00 18.26
CA SER A 397 -10.30 7.87 18.59
C SER A 397 -11.23 8.10 17.40
N GLU A 398 -10.75 8.77 16.34
CA GLU A 398 -11.54 9.10 15.14
C GLU A 398 -11.52 7.96 14.11
N VAL A 399 -10.69 6.94 14.31
CA VAL A 399 -10.75 5.73 13.50
C VAL A 399 -12.07 5.03 13.80
N SER A 400 -13.00 5.18 12.88
CA SER A 400 -14.30 4.51 12.96
C SER A 400 -14.14 3.02 12.72
N ALA A 401 -15.15 2.27 13.17
CA ALA A 401 -15.26 0.85 12.83
C ALA A 401 -14.09 -0.02 13.35
N VAL A 402 -13.45 0.39 14.45
CA VAL A 402 -12.51 -0.46 15.18
C VAL A 402 -13.32 -1.62 15.80
N PRO A 403 -12.92 -2.87 15.57
CA PRO A 403 -13.69 -4.02 16.01
C PRO A 403 -13.67 -4.10 17.54
N THR A 404 -14.82 -4.45 18.11
CA THR A 404 -14.96 -4.58 19.57
C THR A 404 -14.62 -6.00 20.01
N GLY A 405 -13.88 -6.13 21.10
CA GLY A 405 -13.52 -7.44 21.66
C GLY A 405 -12.03 -7.60 21.96
N GLU A 406 -11.66 -8.85 22.26
CA GLU A 406 -10.30 -9.26 22.57
C GLU A 406 -9.66 -9.88 21.33
N TYR A 407 -8.51 -9.34 20.93
CA TYR A 407 -7.74 -9.77 19.78
C TYR A 407 -6.31 -10.09 20.18
N ILE A 408 -5.76 -11.17 19.64
CA ILE A 408 -4.40 -11.61 19.91
C ILE A 408 -3.49 -11.12 18.78
N TYR A 409 -2.35 -10.54 19.12
CA TYR A 409 -1.34 -10.19 18.13
C TYR A 409 0.03 -10.71 18.54
N THR A 410 0.89 -10.95 17.55
CA THR A 410 2.21 -11.55 17.75
C THR A 410 3.33 -10.71 17.14
N SER A 411 4.54 -10.91 17.65
CA SER A 411 5.81 -10.44 17.08
C SER A 411 6.92 -11.38 17.56
N LEU A 412 8.16 -11.24 17.08
CA LEU A 412 9.25 -12.02 17.66
C LEU A 412 9.51 -11.59 19.11
N ARG A 413 9.75 -12.59 19.97
CA ARG A 413 10.34 -12.43 21.29
C ARG A 413 11.71 -11.77 21.14
N ASN A 414 11.98 -10.74 21.94
CA ASN A 414 13.19 -9.92 21.87
C ASN A 414 13.39 -9.21 20.52
N GLY A 415 12.34 -9.10 19.69
CA GLY A 415 12.35 -8.29 18.47
C GLY A 415 12.12 -6.80 18.74
N THR A 416 12.12 -5.99 17.69
CA THR A 416 11.98 -4.52 17.79
C THR A 416 10.64 -4.13 18.43
N TRP A 417 9.53 -4.77 18.01
CA TRP A 417 8.22 -4.49 18.60
C TRP A 417 8.12 -4.92 20.07
N TRP A 418 8.78 -6.03 20.44
CA TRP A 418 8.82 -6.48 21.84
C TRP A 418 9.54 -5.47 22.73
N SER A 419 10.69 -4.95 22.27
CA SER A 419 11.45 -3.92 22.97
C SER A 419 10.63 -2.64 23.16
N LEU A 420 9.86 -2.25 22.13
CA LEU A 420 8.97 -1.09 22.15
C LEU A 420 7.94 -1.18 23.29
N LEU A 421 7.28 -2.33 23.43
CA LEU A 421 6.25 -2.54 24.46
C LEU A 421 6.79 -2.42 25.89
N GLN A 422 8.09 -2.61 26.10
CA GLN A 422 8.74 -2.55 27.41
C GLN A 422 9.22 -1.15 27.80
N GLN A 423 9.12 -0.16 26.93
CA GLN A 423 9.58 1.19 27.26
C GLN A 423 8.57 1.87 28.19
N HIS A 424 9.05 2.33 29.36
CA HIS A 424 8.20 2.89 30.43
C HIS A 424 8.04 4.42 30.36
N ASN A 425 8.47 5.08 29.27
CA ASN A 425 8.49 6.55 29.16
C ASN A 425 8.19 7.03 27.73
N LEU A 426 7.23 6.39 27.06
CA LEU A 426 6.88 6.70 25.68
C LEU A 426 6.11 8.03 25.52
N LEU A 427 5.52 8.55 26.60
CA LEU A 427 4.80 9.83 26.65
C LEU A 427 4.95 10.45 28.06
N GLN A 428 4.55 11.72 28.24
CA GLN A 428 4.55 12.37 29.56
C GLN A 428 3.79 11.53 30.59
N GLY A 429 4.48 11.02 31.63
CA GLY A 429 3.88 10.43 32.83
C GLY A 429 3.75 8.90 32.87
N ASP A 430 4.84 8.15 32.70
CA ASP A 430 4.93 6.68 32.92
C ASP A 430 3.91 5.81 32.13
N GLN A 431 3.34 6.32 31.02
CA GLN A 431 2.35 5.57 30.22
C GLN A 431 3.01 4.59 29.24
N HIS A 432 2.48 3.37 29.13
CA HIS A 432 2.86 2.41 28.09
C HIS A 432 2.14 2.66 26.77
N PHE A 433 2.72 2.18 25.67
CA PHE A 433 2.11 2.21 24.33
C PHE A 433 0.68 1.66 24.34
N THR A 434 0.46 0.56 25.06
CA THR A 434 -0.84 -0.11 25.15
C THR A 434 -1.87 0.68 25.93
N ASP A 435 -1.45 1.48 26.91
CA ASP A 435 -2.36 2.28 27.74
C ASP A 435 -2.98 3.41 26.92
N VAL A 436 -2.16 4.07 26.10
CA VAL A 436 -2.57 5.14 25.19
C VAL A 436 -3.58 4.62 24.18
N LEU A 437 -3.29 3.46 23.58
CA LEU A 437 -4.17 2.83 22.61
C LEU A 437 -5.50 2.40 23.26
N SER A 438 -5.44 1.83 24.47
CA SER A 438 -6.63 1.41 25.22
C SER A 438 -7.49 2.60 25.67
N ALA A 439 -6.86 3.73 26.02
CA ALA A 439 -7.58 4.95 26.37
C ALA A 439 -8.32 5.56 25.17
N ALA A 440 -7.67 5.57 23.98
CA ALA A 440 -8.28 6.09 22.76
C ALA A 440 -9.34 5.15 22.15
N GLN A 441 -9.19 3.84 22.36
CA GLN A 441 -10.07 2.79 21.82
C GLN A 441 -10.46 1.79 22.92
N PRO A 442 -11.32 2.17 23.89
CA PRO A 442 -11.62 1.36 25.08
C PRO A 442 -12.29 0.02 24.79
N ASN A 443 -12.90 -0.11 23.61
CA ASN A 443 -13.55 -1.35 23.17
C ASN A 443 -12.61 -2.30 22.43
N LEU A 444 -11.37 -1.88 22.15
CA LEU A 444 -10.33 -2.70 21.53
C LEU A 444 -9.38 -3.22 22.61
N ARG A 445 -9.42 -4.52 22.88
CA ARG A 445 -8.48 -5.17 23.81
C ARG A 445 -7.48 -5.99 23.03
N LEU A 446 -6.21 -5.61 23.09
CA LEU A 446 -5.13 -6.33 22.40
C LEU A 446 -4.31 -7.15 23.41
N GLN A 447 -4.20 -8.46 23.17
CA GLN A 447 -3.34 -9.36 23.92
C GLN A 447 -2.11 -9.71 23.10
N TYR A 448 -0.93 -9.50 23.68
CA TYR A 448 0.33 -9.81 23.03
C TYR A 448 0.76 -11.26 23.31
N LEU A 449 1.05 -12.02 22.25
CA LEU A 449 1.57 -13.39 22.30
C LEU A 449 2.88 -13.49 21.50
N PRO A 450 4.06 -13.46 22.12
CA PRO A 450 5.34 -13.49 21.40
C PRO A 450 5.61 -14.85 20.73
N ALA A 451 6.16 -14.82 19.53
CA ALA A 451 6.67 -15.98 18.80
C ALA A 451 8.20 -16.10 18.92
N ASN A 452 8.74 -17.31 18.84
CA ASN A 452 10.18 -17.55 18.95
C ASN A 452 10.92 -17.50 17.58
N SER A 453 10.20 -17.38 16.47
CA SER A 453 10.78 -17.26 15.12
C SER A 453 9.80 -16.60 14.14
N PHE A 454 10.32 -16.11 13.00
CA PHE A 454 9.52 -15.58 11.90
C PHE A 454 8.48 -16.58 11.39
N ALA A 455 8.90 -17.83 11.17
CA ALA A 455 8.01 -18.89 10.70
C ALA A 455 6.89 -19.18 11.72
N ALA A 456 7.21 -19.18 13.02
CA ALA A 456 6.21 -19.37 14.07
C ALA A 456 5.22 -18.20 14.14
N ALA A 457 5.69 -16.96 14.04
CA ALA A 457 4.82 -15.77 14.04
C ALA A 457 3.84 -15.79 12.86
N VAL A 458 4.35 -16.05 11.65
CA VAL A 458 3.53 -16.19 10.43
C VAL A 458 2.54 -17.35 10.59
N GLN A 459 2.96 -18.48 11.14
CA GLN A 459 2.09 -19.64 11.34
C GLN A 459 0.99 -19.39 12.39
N GLN A 460 1.27 -18.61 13.44
CA GLN A 460 0.26 -18.19 14.41
C GLN A 460 -0.86 -17.39 13.73
N VAL A 461 -0.52 -16.49 12.80
CA VAL A 461 -1.52 -15.74 12.03
C VAL A 461 -2.31 -16.65 11.09
N ARG A 462 -1.64 -17.54 10.35
CA ARG A 462 -2.30 -18.45 9.40
C ARG A 462 -3.24 -19.44 10.08
N SER A 463 -2.84 -19.97 11.23
CA SER A 463 -3.66 -20.89 12.03
C SER A 463 -4.80 -20.20 12.79
N GLY A 464 -4.78 -18.87 12.91
CA GLY A 464 -5.74 -18.11 13.72
C GLY A 464 -5.43 -18.10 15.21
N ALA A 465 -4.24 -18.53 15.62
CA ALA A 465 -3.76 -18.37 17.00
C ALA A 465 -3.41 -16.91 17.35
N ALA A 466 -3.11 -16.10 16.33
CA ALA A 466 -3.04 -14.65 16.42
C ALA A 466 -3.86 -14.03 15.26
N ASP A 467 -4.48 -12.88 15.48
CA ASP A 467 -5.26 -12.17 14.48
C ASP A 467 -4.37 -11.40 13.50
N PHE A 468 -3.20 -10.94 13.95
CA PHE A 468 -2.18 -10.32 13.13
C PHE A 468 -0.79 -10.41 13.78
N ALA A 469 0.25 -10.17 12.98
CA ALA A 469 1.63 -10.09 13.43
C ALA A 469 2.23 -8.72 13.10
N ILE A 470 3.22 -8.28 13.87
CA ILE A 470 4.03 -7.10 13.59
C ILE A 470 5.48 -7.54 13.40
N LEU A 471 5.98 -7.47 12.16
CA LEU A 471 7.29 -8.02 11.77
C LEU A 471 7.95 -7.17 10.67
N PRO A 472 9.29 -7.19 10.56
CA PRO A 472 9.99 -6.68 9.38
C PRO A 472 9.97 -7.68 8.19
N PRO A 473 10.28 -7.22 6.96
CA PRO A 473 10.23 -8.06 5.75
C PRO A 473 11.48 -8.94 5.56
N VAL A 474 11.66 -9.95 6.42
CA VAL A 474 12.79 -10.89 6.29
C VAL A 474 12.51 -12.01 5.28
N ASN A 475 11.30 -12.57 5.31
CA ASN A 475 10.90 -13.69 4.46
C ASN A 475 9.77 -13.28 3.51
N GLU A 476 9.71 -13.93 2.34
CA GLU A 476 8.54 -13.84 1.48
C GLU A 476 7.29 -14.32 2.22
N LEU A 477 6.24 -13.51 2.20
CA LEU A 477 5.00 -13.83 2.87
C LEU A 477 4.16 -14.79 2.02
N PRO A 478 3.50 -15.78 2.64
CA PRO A 478 2.51 -16.61 1.97
C PRO A 478 1.40 -15.79 1.29
N ALA A 479 0.93 -16.24 0.12
CA ALA A 479 -0.06 -15.51 -0.70
C ALA A 479 -1.42 -15.32 -0.03
N ASP A 480 -1.74 -16.13 0.99
CA ASP A 480 -2.94 -16.04 1.83
C ASP A 480 -2.87 -14.92 2.88
N LEU A 481 -1.76 -14.18 2.96
CA LEU A 481 -1.59 -13.05 3.87
C LEU A 481 -1.53 -11.70 3.12
N LEU A 482 -1.79 -10.64 3.87
CA LEU A 482 -1.58 -9.25 3.48
C LEU A 482 -0.59 -8.61 4.45
N SER A 483 0.16 -7.63 3.97
CA SER A 483 1.08 -6.84 4.79
C SER A 483 0.93 -5.35 4.48
N GLN A 484 0.93 -4.52 5.52
CA GLN A 484 0.90 -3.06 5.37
C GLN A 484 1.92 -2.40 6.29
N GLU A 485 2.63 -1.40 5.77
CA GLU A 485 3.64 -0.63 6.50
C GLU A 485 2.99 0.31 7.51
N ILE A 486 3.51 0.35 8.75
CA ILE A 486 3.06 1.28 9.80
C ILE A 486 4.15 2.26 10.24
N ALA A 487 5.42 1.91 10.04
CA ALA A 487 6.59 2.73 10.34
C ALA A 487 7.81 2.16 9.58
N TYR A 488 8.95 2.81 9.72
CA TYR A 488 10.26 2.26 9.38
C TYR A 488 11.15 2.17 10.62
N ASP A 489 12.19 1.37 10.51
CA ASP A 489 13.36 1.40 11.39
C ASP A 489 14.60 1.22 10.50
N GLY A 490 15.79 1.14 11.09
CA GLY A 490 16.99 0.79 10.36
C GLY A 490 18.05 0.17 11.24
N LEU A 491 19.00 -0.54 10.64
CA LEU A 491 20.17 -1.03 11.35
C LEU A 491 21.26 0.04 11.28
N ALA A 492 21.64 0.57 12.44
CA ALA A 492 22.79 1.45 12.54
C ALA A 492 24.05 0.62 12.76
N VAL A 493 25.10 0.92 12.00
CA VAL A 493 26.46 0.45 12.32
C VAL A 493 27.09 1.48 13.24
N VAL A 494 27.48 1.05 14.42
CA VAL A 494 27.91 1.93 15.51
C VAL A 494 29.34 1.64 15.93
N VAL A 495 30.06 2.71 16.27
CA VAL A 495 31.38 2.67 16.91
C VAL A 495 31.34 3.49 18.19
N SER A 496 32.38 3.43 19.01
CA SER A 496 32.48 4.26 20.22
C SER A 496 32.33 5.74 19.87
N PHE A 497 31.45 6.44 20.60
CA PHE A 497 31.44 7.89 20.54
C PHE A 497 32.70 8.41 21.25
N SER A 498 33.40 9.34 20.62
CA SER A 498 34.56 9.99 21.20
C SER A 498 34.57 11.46 20.81
N TYR A 499 34.91 12.33 21.76
CA TYR A 499 35.05 13.76 21.49
C TYR A 499 36.19 14.01 20.52
N THR A 500 36.07 15.06 19.71
CA THR A 500 37.04 15.43 18.65
C THR A 500 38.47 15.61 19.14
N GLU A 501 38.65 15.93 20.41
CA GLU A 501 39.95 16.12 21.07
C GLU A 501 40.68 14.80 21.39
N ARG A 502 39.98 13.66 21.36
CA ARG A 502 40.56 12.33 21.60
C ARG A 502 41.34 11.89 20.36
N GLN A 503 42.67 11.84 20.50
CA GLN A 503 43.54 11.22 19.49
C GLN A 503 43.14 9.75 19.36
N GLN A 504 42.86 9.26 18.13
CA GLN A 504 42.38 7.90 17.79
C GLN A 504 40.86 7.64 17.84
N GLY A 505 40.01 8.65 17.93
CA GLY A 505 38.56 8.45 17.80
C GLY A 505 38.13 7.87 16.44
N LEU A 506 37.45 6.72 16.42
CA LEU A 506 36.97 6.09 15.18
C LEU A 506 36.06 7.00 14.33
N PRO A 507 35.12 7.78 14.91
CA PRO A 507 34.29 8.69 14.13
C PRO A 507 35.10 9.70 13.32
N THR A 508 36.14 10.31 13.90
CA THR A 508 36.94 11.34 13.22
C THR A 508 37.87 10.72 12.17
N THR A 509 38.55 9.63 12.50
CA THR A 509 39.48 8.96 11.57
C THR A 509 38.78 8.37 10.36
N LEU A 510 37.59 7.78 10.55
CA LEU A 510 36.77 7.24 9.47
C LEU A 510 35.95 8.33 8.75
N LYS A 511 36.07 9.59 9.18
CA LYS A 511 35.26 10.72 8.67
C LYS A 511 33.76 10.43 8.74
N GLY A 512 33.35 9.75 9.82
CA GLY A 512 31.97 9.43 10.17
C GLY A 512 31.29 8.41 9.25
N LYS A 513 32.01 7.65 8.42
CA LYS A 513 31.39 6.81 7.38
C LYS A 513 32.13 5.50 7.08
N LEU A 514 31.36 4.53 6.58
CA LEU A 514 31.85 3.29 5.96
C LEU A 514 31.05 2.93 4.71
N SER A 515 31.58 2.06 3.86
CA SER A 515 30.79 1.39 2.82
C SER A 515 30.19 0.09 3.33
N LEU A 516 29.06 -0.33 2.76
CA LEU A 516 28.47 -1.64 3.09
C LEU A 516 29.41 -2.81 2.79
N ASP A 517 30.34 -2.66 1.84
CA ASP A 517 31.34 -3.69 1.57
C ASP A 517 32.39 -3.77 2.69
N GLN A 518 32.79 -2.62 3.26
CA GLN A 518 33.65 -2.58 4.44
C GLN A 518 32.94 -3.15 5.67
N VAL A 519 31.65 -2.84 5.86
CA VAL A 519 30.84 -3.44 6.93
C VAL A 519 30.75 -4.96 6.74
N ARG A 520 30.48 -5.44 5.52
CA ARG A 520 30.51 -6.89 5.24
C ARG A 520 31.86 -7.49 5.58
N GLN A 521 32.97 -6.86 5.18
CA GLN A 521 34.31 -7.35 5.49
C GLN A 521 34.55 -7.43 7.00
N LEU A 522 34.20 -6.39 7.77
CA LEU A 522 34.30 -6.39 9.23
C LEU A 522 33.59 -7.59 9.87
N PHE A 523 32.39 -7.94 9.41
CA PHE A 523 31.59 -9.00 10.04
C PHE A 523 31.85 -10.40 9.44
N SER A 524 32.35 -10.52 8.22
CA SER A 524 32.67 -11.80 7.57
C SER A 524 34.13 -12.24 7.74
N ASP A 525 35.08 -11.32 7.62
CA ASP A 525 36.53 -11.59 7.64
C ASP A 525 37.25 -10.35 8.19
N PRO A 526 37.22 -10.16 9.52
CA PRO A 526 37.66 -8.91 10.13
C PRO A 526 39.17 -8.73 9.94
N PRO A 527 39.63 -7.53 9.54
CA PRO A 527 41.04 -7.23 9.65
C PRO A 527 41.45 -7.21 11.12
N HIS A 528 42.75 -7.39 11.36
CA HIS A 528 43.29 -7.34 12.72
C HIS A 528 43.07 -5.97 13.37
N ASP A 529 43.21 -4.88 12.58
CA ASP A 529 43.10 -3.50 13.04
C ASP A 529 42.41 -2.57 12.03
N TRP A 530 42.06 -1.37 12.49
CA TRP A 530 41.34 -0.35 11.70
C TRP A 530 42.18 0.37 10.64
N THR A 531 43.50 0.19 10.59
CA THR A 531 44.36 0.88 9.60
C THR A 531 44.00 0.48 8.17
N THR A 532 43.50 -0.74 7.99
CA THR A 532 42.96 -1.28 6.72
C THR A 532 41.86 -0.40 6.13
N PHE A 533 41.11 0.32 6.97
CA PHE A 533 40.02 1.22 6.57
C PHE A 533 40.36 2.70 6.73
N GLY A 534 41.64 3.03 6.95
CA GLY A 534 42.10 4.40 7.21
C GLY A 534 41.83 4.90 8.64
N GLY A 535 41.52 3.99 9.56
CA GLY A 535 41.39 4.25 10.98
C GLY A 535 42.72 4.18 11.75
N PRO A 536 42.68 4.33 13.08
CA PRO A 536 43.84 4.22 13.96
C PRO A 536 44.31 2.77 14.09
N ASN A 537 45.50 2.56 14.66
CA ASN A 537 46.00 1.22 15.01
C ASN A 537 45.30 0.70 16.28
N LEU A 538 44.02 0.38 16.17
CA LEU A 538 43.20 -0.25 17.21
C LEU A 538 42.75 -1.62 16.71
N GLN A 539 42.81 -2.62 17.57
CA GLN A 539 42.32 -3.96 17.24
C GLN A 539 40.80 -3.93 17.04
N VAL A 540 40.31 -4.63 16.01
CA VAL A 540 38.87 -4.70 15.72
C VAL A 540 38.18 -5.69 16.64
N GLN A 541 37.14 -5.24 17.35
CA GLN A 541 36.25 -6.08 18.14
C GLN A 541 34.80 -5.90 17.65
N ARG A 542 33.99 -6.97 17.65
CA ARG A 542 32.69 -7.00 16.96
C ARG A 542 31.57 -7.46 17.86
N TYR A 543 30.45 -6.74 17.79
CA TYR A 543 29.26 -7.06 18.55
C TYR A 543 28.00 -7.11 17.69
N ALA A 544 27.07 -7.98 18.07
CA ALA A 544 25.75 -8.09 17.49
C ALA A 544 24.69 -7.93 18.60
N PRO A 545 23.48 -7.47 18.28
CA PRO A 545 22.40 -7.39 19.25
C PRO A 545 21.81 -8.80 19.45
N GLN A 546 21.17 -9.05 20.59
CA GLN A 546 20.37 -10.26 20.81
C GLN A 546 19.00 -10.23 20.11
N ASN A 547 18.71 -9.17 19.35
CA ASN A 547 17.48 -9.00 18.61
C ASN A 547 17.51 -9.91 17.36
N PRO A 548 16.67 -10.97 17.29
CA PRO A 548 16.69 -11.91 16.18
C PRO A 548 16.25 -11.29 14.85
N GLU A 549 15.43 -10.23 14.89
CA GLU A 549 15.03 -9.50 13.70
C GLU A 549 16.20 -8.71 13.12
N ALA A 550 16.97 -8.05 13.98
CA ALA A 550 18.15 -7.30 13.59
C ALA A 550 19.24 -8.20 12.99
N ILE A 551 19.48 -9.36 13.61
CA ILE A 551 20.41 -10.38 13.09
C ILE A 551 19.98 -10.82 11.69
N ALA A 552 18.72 -11.22 11.53
CA ALA A 552 18.24 -11.74 10.24
C ALA A 552 18.28 -10.68 9.13
N LEU A 553 17.91 -9.43 9.45
CA LEU A 553 18.01 -8.31 8.52
C LEU A 553 19.48 -8.01 8.15
N PHE A 554 20.41 -8.07 9.10
CA PHE A 554 21.83 -7.87 8.83
C PHE A 554 22.39 -8.97 7.92
N GLU A 555 22.07 -10.23 8.20
CA GLU A 555 22.47 -11.38 7.37
C GLU A 555 21.91 -11.26 5.94
N GLN A 556 20.65 -10.83 5.79
CA GLN A 556 20.00 -10.63 4.50
C GLN A 556 20.58 -9.44 3.73
N GLN A 557 20.72 -8.27 4.35
CA GLN A 557 21.05 -7.01 3.67
C GLN A 557 22.56 -6.79 3.53
N VAL A 558 23.36 -7.19 4.53
CA VAL A 558 24.81 -6.99 4.55
C VAL A 558 25.54 -8.23 4.05
N LEU A 559 25.27 -9.40 4.66
CA LEU A 559 25.97 -10.64 4.33
C LEU A 559 25.42 -11.34 3.07
N LYS A 560 24.25 -10.92 2.58
CA LYS A 560 23.58 -11.44 1.37
C LYS A 560 23.34 -12.96 1.41
N GLN A 561 23.01 -13.50 2.58
CA GLN A 561 22.78 -14.94 2.79
C GLN A 561 23.95 -15.83 2.32
N SER A 562 25.19 -15.32 2.36
CA SER A 562 26.36 -16.18 2.25
C SER A 562 26.32 -17.23 3.38
N SER A 563 26.97 -18.38 3.21
CA SER A 563 27.08 -19.43 4.24
C SER A 563 27.86 -18.99 5.49
N GLN A 564 28.12 -17.68 5.64
CA GLN A 564 28.84 -17.08 6.76
C GLN A 564 27.81 -16.69 7.82
N SER A 565 27.91 -17.31 8.99
CA SER A 565 27.07 -17.01 10.14
C SER A 565 27.80 -16.09 11.10
N LEU A 566 27.06 -15.28 11.87
CA LEU A 566 27.59 -14.42 12.93
C LEU A 566 28.03 -15.22 14.19
N THR A 567 28.43 -16.49 14.05
CA THR A 567 28.78 -17.38 15.17
C THR A 567 29.98 -16.89 15.98
N ASP A 568 30.92 -16.19 15.34
CA ASP A 568 32.13 -15.65 15.98
C ASP A 568 31.98 -14.17 16.40
N VAL A 569 30.74 -13.66 16.42
CA VAL A 569 30.42 -12.30 16.84
C VAL A 569 29.67 -12.37 18.17
N GLN A 570 30.17 -11.67 19.18
CA GLN A 570 29.57 -11.69 20.51
C GLN A 570 28.21 -10.98 20.49
N GLN A 571 27.16 -11.70 20.84
CA GLN A 571 25.82 -11.14 20.96
C GLN A 571 25.56 -10.59 22.37
N LEU A 572 25.20 -9.31 22.45
CA LEU A 572 24.94 -8.61 23.70
C LEU A 572 23.53 -8.00 23.73
N PRO A 573 22.89 -7.89 24.92
CA PRO A 573 21.72 -7.05 25.08
C PRO A 573 22.01 -5.59 24.67
N PRO A 574 21.02 -4.83 24.16
CA PRO A 574 21.25 -3.49 23.59
C PRO A 574 22.06 -2.56 24.48
N MET A 575 21.66 -2.37 25.74
CA MET A 575 22.37 -1.49 26.68
C MET A 575 23.78 -1.98 27.02
N GLU A 576 24.01 -3.30 27.04
CA GLU A 576 25.33 -3.85 27.30
C GLU A 576 26.24 -3.71 26.08
N LEU A 577 25.70 -3.86 24.87
CA LEU A 577 26.42 -3.56 23.63
C LEU A 577 26.91 -2.11 23.64
N LEU A 578 26.04 -1.15 23.94
CA LEU A 578 26.42 0.28 23.99
C LEU A 578 27.50 0.56 25.05
N ARG A 579 27.41 -0.09 26.21
CA ARG A 579 28.41 0.04 27.30
C ARG A 579 29.73 -0.62 26.96
N GLN A 580 29.70 -1.77 26.31
CA GLN A 580 30.90 -2.51 25.95
C GLN A 580 31.67 -1.75 24.87
N VAL A 581 30.98 -1.28 23.82
CA VAL A 581 31.60 -0.52 22.73
C VAL A 581 32.35 0.72 23.24
N ILE A 582 31.79 1.47 24.22
CA ILE A 582 32.50 2.62 24.79
C ILE A 582 33.62 2.20 25.75
N ARG A 583 33.43 1.14 26.54
CA ARG A 583 34.46 0.62 27.47
C ARG A 583 35.70 0.15 26.73
N ASP A 584 35.51 -0.60 25.65
CA ASP A 584 36.58 -1.11 24.80
C ASP A 584 37.52 0.01 24.36
N PHE A 585 36.95 1.16 23.99
CA PHE A 585 37.72 2.34 23.58
C PHE A 585 38.36 3.08 24.77
N GLU A 586 37.60 3.32 25.84
CA GLU A 586 38.04 4.15 26.98
C GLU A 586 39.03 3.44 27.92
N VAL A 587 38.93 2.12 28.04
CA VAL A 587 39.66 1.31 29.02
C VAL A 587 40.63 0.35 28.35
N ASP A 588 40.17 -0.39 27.35
CA ASP A 588 40.90 -1.54 26.82
C ASP A 588 41.76 -1.20 25.58
N GLY A 589 41.61 0.01 25.02
CA GLY A 589 42.35 0.44 23.84
C GLY A 589 41.97 -0.33 22.57
N LEU A 590 40.71 -0.77 22.49
CA LEU A 590 40.15 -1.55 21.39
C LEU A 590 39.20 -0.69 20.53
N GLY A 591 39.14 -1.01 19.24
CA GLY A 591 38.26 -0.35 18.27
C GLY A 591 37.03 -1.21 18.00
N SER A 592 35.98 -1.03 18.80
CA SER A 592 34.77 -1.85 18.68
C SER A 592 33.77 -1.33 17.65
N VAL A 593 33.15 -2.26 16.92
CA VAL A 593 32.04 -2.02 16.01
C VAL A 593 30.87 -2.94 16.31
N GLY A 594 29.67 -2.39 16.27
CA GLY A 594 28.43 -3.16 16.39
C GLY A 594 27.42 -2.77 15.32
N PHE A 595 26.37 -3.57 15.19
CA PHE A 595 25.14 -3.15 14.53
C PHE A 595 23.97 -3.29 15.50
N ILE A 596 22.96 -2.43 15.38
CA ILE A 596 21.84 -2.37 16.31
C ILE A 596 20.65 -1.62 15.67
N PRO A 597 19.38 -1.96 15.97
CA PRO A 597 18.24 -1.15 15.54
C PRO A 597 18.37 0.31 15.98
N LEU A 598 18.01 1.24 15.10
CA LEU A 598 18.09 2.66 15.37
C LEU A 598 17.16 3.07 16.51
N SER A 599 15.99 2.42 16.59
CA SER A 599 15.04 2.56 17.69
C SER A 599 15.60 2.22 19.07
N GLU A 600 16.66 1.40 19.15
CA GLU A 600 17.30 1.01 20.42
C GLU A 600 18.48 1.91 20.82
N ILE A 601 18.94 2.80 19.93
CA ILE A 601 20.01 3.78 20.21
C ILE A 601 19.51 5.22 20.22
N TRP A 602 18.20 5.40 20.10
CA TRP A 602 17.54 6.69 20.21
C TRP A 602 17.85 7.38 21.54
N GLY A 603 18.33 8.63 21.49
CA GLY A 603 18.71 9.41 22.67
C GLY A 603 19.96 8.92 23.42
N GLN A 604 20.69 7.93 22.88
CA GLN A 604 21.94 7.44 23.46
C GLN A 604 23.14 8.21 22.88
N CYS A 605 24.19 8.38 23.69
CA CYS A 605 25.41 9.07 23.26
C CYS A 605 26.70 8.27 23.51
N SER A 606 26.60 7.01 23.97
CA SER A 606 27.77 6.14 24.16
C SER A 606 28.39 5.68 22.84
N VAL A 607 27.63 5.77 21.75
CA VAL A 607 28.04 5.31 20.42
C VAL A 607 27.73 6.35 19.35
N TYR A 608 28.50 6.31 18.28
CA TYR A 608 28.30 7.12 17.09
C TYR A 608 27.81 6.23 15.93
N PRO A 609 26.64 6.51 15.33
CA PRO A 609 26.18 5.79 14.15
C PRO A 609 26.89 6.32 12.89
N LEU A 610 27.51 5.40 12.16
CA LEU A 610 28.24 5.71 10.94
C LEU A 610 27.29 5.90 9.76
N ALA A 611 27.61 6.87 8.90
CA ALA A 611 26.99 7.01 7.60
C ALA A 611 27.42 5.86 6.69
N LEU A 612 26.48 5.32 5.91
CA LEU A 612 26.71 4.13 5.08
C LEU A 612 26.62 4.47 3.60
N SER A 613 27.60 4.01 2.82
CA SER A 613 27.59 4.11 1.35
C SER A 613 27.36 2.76 0.70
N GLN A 614 26.63 2.76 -0.43
CA GLN A 614 26.34 1.57 -1.22
C GLN A 614 26.64 1.81 -2.70
N ALA A 615 27.36 0.91 -3.36
CA ALA A 615 27.54 0.87 -4.82
C ALA A 615 27.90 2.22 -5.47
N ARG A 616 28.97 2.87 -5.00
CA ARG A 616 29.46 4.19 -5.44
C ARG A 616 28.53 5.38 -5.18
N LYS A 617 27.40 5.19 -4.50
CA LYS A 617 26.57 6.31 -4.00
C LYS A 617 27.26 7.00 -2.82
N ALA A 618 26.87 8.24 -2.55
CA ALA A 618 27.31 8.97 -1.37
C ALA A 618 26.97 8.20 -0.08
N ALA A 619 27.75 8.42 0.97
CA ALA A 619 27.41 7.89 2.28
C ALA A 619 26.21 8.66 2.84
N VAL A 620 25.27 7.93 3.43
CA VAL A 620 24.02 8.49 3.95
C VAL A 620 24.03 8.33 5.45
N GLN A 621 23.96 9.44 6.17
CA GLN A 621 23.89 9.45 7.63
C GLN A 621 22.45 9.13 8.10
N PRO A 622 22.25 8.13 8.99
CA PRO A 622 20.92 7.78 9.49
C PRO A 622 20.29 8.87 10.37
N LEU A 623 21.09 9.71 11.05
CA LEU A 623 20.60 10.76 11.96
C LEU A 623 20.87 12.18 11.44
N VAL A 624 19.84 13.03 11.48
CA VAL A 624 19.91 14.45 11.14
C VAL A 624 19.57 15.32 12.34
N LEU A 625 20.16 16.50 12.40
CA LEU A 625 19.83 17.54 13.38
C LEU A 625 18.47 18.18 13.07
N SER A 626 17.99 19.00 14.01
CA SER A 626 16.71 19.73 13.88
C SER A 626 16.65 20.66 12.66
N ASP A 627 17.79 21.10 12.14
CA ASP A 627 17.94 21.90 10.91
C ASP A 627 18.10 21.05 9.63
N ARG A 628 17.94 19.72 9.76
CA ARG A 628 18.11 18.69 8.72
C ARG A 628 19.55 18.49 8.23
N GLN A 629 20.55 19.06 8.89
CA GLN A 629 21.95 18.72 8.60
C GLN A 629 22.29 17.35 9.16
N GLU A 630 23.16 16.60 8.48
CA GLU A 630 23.66 15.32 8.98
C GLU A 630 24.51 15.53 10.24
N ILE A 631 24.44 14.60 11.20
CA ILE A 631 25.42 14.61 12.28
C ILE A 631 26.82 14.32 11.71
N THR A 632 27.82 15.01 12.24
CA THR A 632 29.22 14.80 11.89
C THR A 632 29.99 14.32 13.13
N PRO A 633 31.23 13.82 12.98
CA PRO A 633 32.06 13.48 14.13
C PRO A 633 32.28 14.62 15.14
N GLU A 634 32.09 15.87 14.71
CA GLU A 634 32.16 17.06 15.55
C GLU A 634 30.85 17.37 16.30
N THR A 635 29.75 16.69 15.96
CA THR A 635 28.48 16.84 16.66
C THR A 635 28.55 16.18 18.04
N ASP A 636 28.41 17.00 19.08
CA ASP A 636 28.29 16.50 20.46
C ASP A 636 26.91 15.87 20.72
N LEU A 637 26.83 14.55 20.58
CA LEU A 637 25.60 13.78 20.79
C LEU A 637 25.14 13.78 22.25
N CYS A 638 26.05 13.96 23.22
CA CYS A 638 25.70 13.94 24.64
C CYS A 638 25.05 15.25 25.08
N ASN A 639 25.57 16.40 24.64
CA ASN A 639 24.99 17.71 24.94
C ASN A 639 23.78 18.07 24.04
N ARG A 640 23.62 17.36 22.92
CA ARG A 640 22.49 17.54 21.98
C ARG A 640 21.49 16.39 22.00
N LYS A 641 21.35 15.68 23.13
CA LYS A 641 20.33 14.63 23.29
C LYS A 641 18.94 15.18 22.94
N GLY A 642 18.25 14.48 22.04
CA GLY A 642 16.93 14.89 21.55
C GLY A 642 16.93 15.95 20.45
N ALA A 643 18.08 16.50 20.06
CA ALA A 643 18.18 17.46 18.96
C ALA A 643 18.52 16.82 17.59
N TYR A 644 18.73 15.51 17.56
CA TYR A 644 18.92 14.70 16.36
C TYR A 644 17.80 13.66 16.23
N ALA A 645 17.41 13.33 14.98
CA ALA A 645 16.34 12.42 14.59
C ALA A 645 16.67 11.59 13.36
N PRO A 646 16.11 10.38 13.18
CA PRO A 646 16.14 9.72 11.90
C PRO A 646 15.45 10.60 10.87
N ASP A 647 15.97 10.65 9.65
CA ASP A 647 15.32 11.37 8.55
C ASP A 647 14.25 10.48 7.90
N PRO A 648 12.95 10.75 8.07
CA PRO A 648 11.91 9.87 7.55
C PRO A 648 11.96 9.72 6.03
N VAL A 649 12.41 10.75 5.31
CA VAL A 649 12.48 10.72 3.84
C VAL A 649 13.53 9.70 3.41
N LYS A 650 14.73 9.72 4.03
CA LYS A 650 15.83 8.81 3.66
C LYS A 650 15.52 7.34 3.93
N PHE A 651 14.65 7.06 4.89
CA PHE A 651 14.21 5.69 5.20
C PHE A 651 13.10 5.23 4.25
N GLN A 652 12.14 6.09 3.96
CA GLN A 652 11.05 5.81 3.02
C GLN A 652 11.53 5.57 1.59
N THR A 653 12.51 6.36 1.13
CA THR A 653 13.08 6.23 -0.22
C THR A 653 14.15 5.14 -0.31
N SER A 654 14.43 4.45 0.79
CA SER A 654 15.55 3.51 0.94
C SER A 654 16.90 4.13 0.54
N GLU A 655 17.05 5.45 0.74
CA GLU A 655 18.33 6.14 0.54
C GLU A 655 19.33 5.73 1.62
N TYR A 656 18.88 5.55 2.87
CA TYR A 656 19.69 4.89 3.88
C TYR A 656 19.75 3.37 3.62
N PRO A 657 20.94 2.77 3.38
CA PRO A 657 21.06 1.42 2.85
C PRO A 657 20.49 0.29 3.73
N LEU A 658 20.41 0.52 5.05
CA LEU A 658 19.94 -0.47 6.03
C LEU A 658 18.61 -0.08 6.66
N SER A 659 17.79 0.69 5.93
CA SER A 659 16.40 0.98 6.31
C SER A 659 15.50 -0.21 6.00
N TYR A 660 14.46 -0.41 6.82
CA TYR A 660 13.45 -1.44 6.60
C TYR A 660 12.09 -1.03 7.17
N PRO A 661 10.98 -1.42 6.54
CA PRO A 661 9.65 -1.13 7.06
C PRO A 661 9.29 -2.08 8.22
N ILE A 662 8.42 -1.59 9.11
CA ILE A 662 7.70 -2.39 10.10
C ILE A 662 6.31 -2.67 9.53
N LEU A 663 5.99 -3.96 9.37
CA LEU A 663 4.77 -4.42 8.71
C LEU A 663 3.78 -4.99 9.73
N VAL A 664 2.50 -4.70 9.52
CA VAL A 664 1.40 -5.46 10.10
C VAL A 664 0.97 -6.51 9.10
N ILE A 665 1.05 -7.78 9.47
CA ILE A 665 0.75 -8.94 8.65
C ILE A 665 -0.54 -9.58 9.17
N TYR A 666 -1.53 -9.76 8.30
CA TYR A 666 -2.84 -10.30 8.68
C TYR A 666 -3.44 -11.14 7.55
N PRO A 667 -4.42 -12.02 7.83
CA PRO A 667 -5.00 -12.91 6.82
C PRO A 667 -5.71 -12.15 5.69
N ARG A 668 -5.60 -12.67 4.46
CA ARG A 668 -6.42 -12.25 3.31
C ARG A 668 -7.81 -12.89 3.34
N ASP A 669 -8.45 -12.89 4.51
CA ASP A 669 -9.76 -13.49 4.74
C ASP A 669 -10.79 -12.44 5.18
N ASN A 670 -11.59 -11.98 4.20
CA ASN A 670 -12.69 -11.05 4.41
C ASN A 670 -13.92 -11.67 5.11
N ARG A 671 -13.81 -12.85 5.74
CA ARG A 671 -14.87 -13.41 6.60
C ARG A 671 -14.59 -13.17 8.09
N ARG A 672 -13.34 -12.90 8.45
CA ARG A 672 -12.89 -12.65 9.83
C ARG A 672 -12.97 -11.16 10.15
N SER A 673 -13.19 -10.79 11.41
CA SER A 673 -12.91 -9.41 11.82
C SER A 673 -11.50 -9.01 11.37
N ALA A 674 -11.30 -7.75 10.98
CA ALA A 674 -10.03 -7.28 10.42
C ALA A 674 -9.24 -6.40 11.43
N PRO A 675 -8.91 -6.89 12.64
CA PRO A 675 -8.22 -6.09 13.65
C PRO A 675 -6.83 -5.68 13.16
N GLY A 676 -6.14 -6.50 12.34
CA GLY A 676 -4.87 -6.11 11.73
C GLY A 676 -4.99 -4.90 10.80
N LYS A 677 -5.97 -4.89 9.89
CA LYS A 677 -6.24 -3.73 9.01
C LYS A 677 -6.58 -2.47 9.83
N LYS A 678 -7.42 -2.63 10.87
CA LYS A 678 -7.82 -1.50 11.72
C LYS A 678 -6.69 -1.01 12.61
N PHE A 679 -5.81 -1.90 13.05
CA PHE A 679 -4.57 -1.53 13.72
C PHE A 679 -3.66 -0.71 12.81
N VAL A 680 -3.55 -1.06 11.53
CA VAL A 680 -2.83 -0.24 10.53
C VAL A 680 -3.44 1.15 10.41
N GLU A 681 -4.77 1.26 10.29
CA GLU A 681 -5.46 2.54 10.23
C GLU A 681 -5.19 3.40 11.47
N LEU A 682 -5.25 2.81 12.67
CA LEU A 682 -4.89 3.46 13.94
C LEU A 682 -3.45 3.97 13.92
N MET A 683 -2.50 3.12 13.53
CA MET A 683 -1.08 3.49 13.47
C MET A 683 -0.78 4.56 12.43
N ARG A 684 -1.57 4.65 11.35
CA ARG A 684 -1.42 5.65 10.28
C ARG A 684 -2.13 6.98 10.55
N THR A 685 -2.79 7.13 11.70
CA THR A 685 -3.25 8.45 12.16
C THR A 685 -2.07 9.34 12.55
N LEU A 686 -2.27 10.66 12.59
CA LEU A 686 -1.23 11.59 13.04
C LEU A 686 -0.78 11.27 14.49
N GLU A 687 -1.72 10.95 15.37
CA GLU A 687 -1.45 10.53 16.75
C GLU A 687 -0.71 9.20 16.83
N GLY A 688 -1.14 8.18 16.07
CA GLY A 688 -0.44 6.89 15.99
C GLY A 688 1.00 7.03 15.50
N GLN A 689 1.23 7.87 14.49
CA GLN A 689 2.58 8.15 14.00
C GLN A 689 3.45 8.92 15.01
N ARG A 690 2.86 9.83 15.80
CA ARG A 690 3.59 10.48 16.91
C ARG A 690 3.96 9.47 17.99
N LEU A 691 3.07 8.54 18.31
CA LEU A 691 3.33 7.48 19.28
C LEU A 691 4.49 6.59 18.82
N LEU A 692 4.45 6.12 17.56
CA LEU A 692 5.53 5.33 16.95
C LEU A 692 6.87 6.10 16.92
N LYS A 693 6.84 7.40 16.58
CA LYS A 693 8.02 8.28 16.60
C LYS A 693 8.60 8.40 18.00
N THR A 694 7.76 8.59 19.02
CA THR A 694 8.23 8.74 20.40
C THR A 694 8.81 7.42 20.94
N ALA A 695 8.36 6.31 20.37
CA ALA A 695 8.90 4.98 20.60
C ALA A 695 10.20 4.65 19.84
N GLY A 696 10.79 5.63 19.16
CA GLY A 696 12.07 5.49 18.46
C GLY A 696 11.96 4.96 17.03
N LEU A 697 10.75 4.66 16.54
CA LEU A 697 10.55 4.27 15.14
C LEU A 697 10.51 5.49 14.22
N VAL A 698 10.74 5.26 12.93
CA VAL A 698 10.73 6.30 11.91
C VAL A 698 9.33 6.39 11.30
N PRO A 699 8.67 7.56 11.35
CA PRO A 699 7.30 7.71 10.88
C PRO A 699 7.19 7.63 9.35
N LEU A 700 5.99 7.30 8.87
CA LEU A 700 5.60 7.29 7.45
C LEU A 700 5.52 8.69 6.82
N SER A 701 5.58 9.77 7.61
CA SER A 701 5.61 11.15 7.10
C SER A 701 6.61 12.02 7.86
N GLY A 702 7.37 12.82 7.10
CA GLY A 702 8.36 13.77 7.63
C GLY A 702 7.80 15.03 8.30
N ASN A 703 6.48 15.27 8.23
CA ASN A 703 5.84 16.52 8.71
C ASN A 703 5.20 16.40 10.10
N LEU A 704 5.71 15.54 10.98
CA LEU A 704 5.28 15.49 12.38
C LEU A 704 6.05 16.54 13.20
N ALA A 705 5.48 17.75 13.33
CA ALA A 705 6.02 18.78 14.21
C ALA A 705 6.20 18.23 15.64
N SER A 706 7.37 18.48 16.24
CA SER A 706 7.69 18.17 17.62
C SER A 706 6.77 18.93 18.60
N PRO A 707 6.52 18.42 19.82
CA PRO A 707 5.68 19.11 20.78
C PRO A 707 6.25 20.50 21.09
N GLN A 708 5.41 21.53 20.94
CA GLN A 708 5.69 22.81 21.58
C GLN A 708 5.65 22.57 23.10
N THR A 709 6.75 22.87 23.77
CA THR A 709 6.81 22.98 25.22
C THR A 709 5.69 23.93 25.67
N PRO A 710 4.77 23.55 26.57
CA PRO A 710 3.81 24.49 27.11
C PRO A 710 4.57 25.61 27.83
N ALA A 711 4.16 26.86 27.60
CA ALA A 711 4.71 28.02 28.28
C ALA A 711 4.65 27.81 29.81
N PRO A 712 5.66 28.27 30.56
CA PRO A 712 5.63 28.16 32.02
C PRO A 712 4.38 28.88 32.56
N PRO A 713 3.74 28.34 33.61
CA PRO A 713 2.61 29.02 34.22
C PRO A 713 3.03 30.41 34.71
N PRO A 714 2.14 31.41 34.63
CA PRO A 714 2.44 32.74 35.13
C PRO A 714 2.81 32.64 36.61
N SER A 715 3.94 33.23 36.95
CA SER A 715 4.45 33.33 38.32
C SER A 715 3.40 33.99 39.21
N LEU A 716 3.04 33.33 40.30
CA LEU A 716 2.45 33.95 41.48
C LEU A 716 3.56 34.24 42.50
#